data_AF-A0A357WST7-F1
#
_entry.id   AF-A0A357WST7-F1
#
_cell.length_a   1.000
_cell.length_b   1.000
_cell.length_c   1.000
_cell.angle_alpha   90.00
_cell.angle_beta   90.00
_cell.angle_gamma   90.00
#
_symmetry.space_group_name_H-M   'P 1'
#
loop_
_entity.id
_entity.type
_entity.pdbx_description
1 polymer ?
#
loop_
_entity_poly.entity_id
_entity_poly.type
_entity_poly.pdbx_seq_one_letter_code
_entity_poly.pdbx_strand_id
1 'polypeptide(L)'
;MIMNILIIGAGYAGVLTAKKLAKRFKKNEDVSITIVDKNPFHTMLTELHEVAANRVEEDSIKLSLKKIFAGRKVKVRLDVIQDIDFANKKAVGLKDSYAYDYLVVAAGSKPTFFGVPGAQEYAYKLWSYDDAVVLRDHIHDCFRRASREINPEEKKKLLSFFVVGAGFTGTEMMGELAEYIPILCEEFEIDRSEVTLHIADVLPRIIPALPEKLSQKVERRLKKAGVELYLGTNVVKIGEGFIELKKDDNPRQIESHTIIWAAGTESAEITGVAAQSLPSAGRGRLETDQFLRSIGNENVYVVGDNIYYTPQGEKNPVPQVVENCEQSADIAAHNLVCAITRKGEMKAYKPKFHGIMVSVGGRYGVAYVGTAGRKFSLPSFLAMFSKHFINIIYFIQVLGWNKIFSYLKHEFFTIRHNRSFVGGHFSNKTPSFLLVPLRIWLGAVWVFEGIMKIVDSWLTTPKLTGFFGGTNAWYDSILNGLTNTGDGASTATPAVADTISSATGVVEETVEKIGQVFINFDFFGLFKVIFVSGKELAKSKLEDFAFKLDIPLMNWFVDEVILPNNSLQLAMQIFIVVAEILIGLSLIGGLFTTPSTAFSLVLQFMFVCTTGLYLGTTFWMIFAAIALLIGSGRIWGLDYYVYPFLKRRWKKLKLVRKSYLYND
;
A
#
# COMPACT_ATOMS: atom_id res chain seq x y z
N MET A 1 39.36 -25.02 19.73
CA MET A 1 38.21 -24.82 20.64
C MET A 1 37.27 -23.88 19.94
N ILE A 2 35.99 -24.23 19.78
CA ILE A 2 35.02 -23.39 19.06
C ILE A 2 34.60 -22.24 19.99
N MET A 3 34.76 -21.00 19.51
CA MET A 3 34.36 -19.77 20.17
C MET A 3 32.84 -19.57 20.06
N ASN A 4 32.15 -19.48 21.18
CA ASN A 4 30.69 -19.38 21.23
C ASN A 4 30.26 -17.92 21.45
N ILE A 5 29.54 -17.38 20.48
CA ILE A 5 28.88 -16.08 20.59
C ILE A 5 27.40 -16.33 20.83
N LEU A 6 26.90 -15.94 21.99
CA LEU A 6 25.49 -15.99 22.33
C LEU A 6 24.87 -14.60 22.22
N ILE A 7 23.74 -14.50 21.51
CA ILE A 7 22.98 -13.26 21.35
C ILE A 7 21.59 -13.48 21.97
N ILE A 8 21.24 -12.69 22.98
CA ILE A 8 19.93 -12.74 23.64
C ILE A 8 19.04 -11.66 23.03
N GLY A 9 17.98 -12.07 22.35
CA GLY A 9 17.02 -11.20 21.68
C GLY A 9 17.28 -11.07 20.17
N ALA A 10 16.23 -11.29 19.39
CA ALA A 10 16.20 -11.13 17.94
C ALA A 10 15.37 -9.90 17.52
N GLY A 11 15.49 -8.81 18.29
CA GLY A 11 15.04 -7.48 17.90
C GLY A 11 15.93 -6.85 16.81
N TYR A 12 15.76 -5.54 16.59
CA TYR A 12 16.51 -4.79 15.57
C TYR A 12 18.03 -4.96 15.72
N ALA A 13 18.55 -4.76 16.94
CA ALA A 13 19.98 -4.84 17.21
C ALA A 13 20.51 -6.28 17.10
N GLY A 14 19.84 -7.25 17.73
CA GLY A 14 20.29 -8.64 17.75
C GLY A 14 20.36 -9.29 16.37
N VAL A 15 19.33 -9.08 15.54
CA VAL A 15 19.32 -9.57 14.15
C VAL A 15 20.46 -8.98 13.35
N LEU A 16 20.67 -7.66 13.42
CA LEU A 16 21.73 -7.00 12.68
C LEU A 16 23.12 -7.42 13.15
N THR A 17 23.34 -7.54 14.46
CA THR A 17 24.60 -8.04 15.04
C THR A 17 24.89 -9.46 14.54
N ALA A 18 23.93 -10.37 14.65
CA ALA A 18 24.08 -11.75 14.19
C ALA A 18 24.39 -11.84 12.69
N LYS A 19 23.71 -11.06 11.85
CA LYS A 19 23.95 -11.03 10.40
C LYS A 19 25.35 -10.51 10.06
N LYS A 20 25.80 -9.44 10.74
CA LYS A 20 27.13 -8.86 10.54
C LYS A 20 28.23 -9.84 10.97
N LEU A 21 28.09 -10.46 12.13
CA LEU A 21 29.00 -11.50 12.61
C LEU A 21 29.06 -12.69 11.65
N ALA A 22 27.90 -13.21 11.21
CA ALA A 22 27.85 -14.32 10.25
C ALA A 22 28.52 -14.00 8.91
N LYS A 23 28.46 -12.74 8.47
CA LYS A 23 29.17 -12.27 7.26
C LYS A 23 30.68 -12.24 7.50
N ARG A 24 31.15 -11.73 8.65
CA ARG A 24 32.56 -11.60 9.01
C ARG A 24 33.24 -12.95 9.24
N PHE A 25 32.52 -13.89 9.89
CA PHE A 25 33.01 -15.23 10.20
C PHE A 25 32.55 -16.31 9.21
N LYS A 26 32.08 -15.94 8.01
CA LYS A 26 31.52 -16.87 7.02
C LYS A 26 32.41 -18.10 6.74
N LYS A 27 33.73 -17.90 6.70
CA LYS A 27 34.73 -18.95 6.41
C LYS A 27 35.43 -19.50 7.67
N ASN A 28 35.08 -19.02 8.85
CA ASN A 28 35.70 -19.47 10.09
C ASN A 28 34.83 -20.57 10.71
N GLU A 29 35.36 -21.79 10.87
CA GLU A 29 34.67 -22.91 11.51
C GLU A 29 34.85 -22.92 13.03
N ASP A 30 35.80 -22.17 13.55
CA ASP A 30 36.09 -22.07 14.98
C ASP A 30 35.16 -21.07 15.70
N VAL A 31 34.11 -20.57 15.04
CA VAL A 31 33.15 -19.62 15.64
C VAL A 31 31.72 -20.14 15.45
N SER A 32 31.00 -20.29 16.56
CA SER A 32 29.58 -20.67 16.59
C SER A 32 28.75 -19.48 17.08
N ILE A 33 27.81 -19.02 16.26
CA ILE A 33 26.88 -17.93 16.60
C ILE A 33 25.51 -18.53 16.90
N THR A 34 25.00 -18.26 18.11
CA THR A 34 23.66 -18.66 18.55
C THR A 34 22.86 -17.42 18.89
N ILE A 35 21.64 -17.31 18.35
CA ILE A 35 20.67 -16.28 18.74
C ILE A 35 19.47 -16.95 19.38
N VAL A 36 19.11 -16.47 20.57
CA VAL A 36 17.97 -16.96 21.36
C VAL A 36 16.91 -15.87 21.40
N ASP A 37 15.68 -16.21 21.03
CA ASP A 37 14.53 -15.32 21.15
C ASP A 37 13.28 -16.08 21.56
N LYS A 38 12.36 -15.38 22.24
CA LYS A 38 11.08 -15.94 22.67
C LYS A 38 10.12 -16.21 21.51
N ASN A 39 10.34 -15.56 20.37
CA ASN A 39 9.51 -15.66 19.17
C ASN A 39 10.30 -16.25 17.99
N PRO A 40 9.65 -16.99 17.07
CA PRO A 40 10.30 -17.52 15.87
C PRO A 40 10.50 -16.47 14.76
N PHE A 41 10.15 -15.21 15.04
CA PHE A 41 10.21 -14.09 14.12
C PHE A 41 10.73 -12.82 14.82
N HIS A 42 11.41 -11.98 14.06
CA HIS A 42 11.71 -10.60 14.41
C HIS A 42 10.46 -9.74 14.15
N THR A 43 10.12 -8.87 15.11
CA THR A 43 8.93 -8.00 15.03
C THR A 43 9.33 -6.57 14.65
N MET A 44 8.61 -5.99 13.68
CA MET A 44 8.70 -4.56 13.34
C MET A 44 7.98 -3.72 14.39
N LEU A 45 8.66 -3.41 15.50
CA LEU A 45 8.07 -2.64 16.61
C LEU A 45 7.61 -1.23 16.19
N THR A 46 8.21 -0.66 15.16
CA THR A 46 7.84 0.66 14.64
C THR A 46 6.48 0.70 13.95
N GLU A 47 5.90 -0.46 13.59
CA GLU A 47 4.65 -0.52 12.81
C GLU A 47 3.50 -1.18 13.59
N LEU A 48 3.66 -1.41 14.90
CA LEU A 48 2.62 -2.06 15.72
C LEU A 48 1.29 -1.31 15.70
N HIS A 49 1.33 0.02 15.69
CA HIS A 49 0.15 0.89 15.64
C HIS A 49 -0.69 0.67 14.37
N GLU A 50 -0.06 0.27 13.27
CA GLU A 50 -0.73 0.03 12.00
C GLU A 50 -1.57 -1.27 12.04
N VAL A 51 -1.04 -2.32 12.68
CA VAL A 51 -1.75 -3.60 12.89
C VAL A 51 -2.84 -3.43 13.94
N ALA A 52 -2.55 -2.75 15.05
CA ALA A 52 -3.52 -2.48 16.11
C ALA A 52 -4.76 -1.73 15.61
N ALA A 53 -4.60 -0.84 14.63
CA ALA A 53 -5.71 -0.14 14.00
C ALA A 53 -6.17 -0.77 12.67
N ASN A 54 -5.87 -2.05 12.45
CA ASN A 54 -6.31 -2.86 11.29
C ASN A 54 -6.03 -2.22 9.92
N ARG A 55 -4.94 -1.45 9.80
CA ARG A 55 -4.54 -0.84 8.54
C ARG A 55 -3.82 -1.84 7.63
N VAL A 56 -2.96 -2.66 8.23
CA VAL A 56 -2.15 -3.69 7.57
C VAL A 56 -2.31 -5.02 8.28
N GLU A 57 -2.05 -6.12 7.57
CA GLU A 57 -2.10 -7.47 8.13
C GLU A 57 -0.95 -7.71 9.11
N GLU A 58 -1.15 -8.65 10.02
CA GLU A 58 -0.14 -9.12 10.99
C GLU A 58 1.19 -9.56 10.37
N ASP A 59 1.15 -10.12 9.16
CA ASP A 59 2.34 -10.58 8.45
C ASP A 59 3.23 -9.41 7.95
N SER A 60 2.72 -8.18 7.95
CA SER A 60 3.51 -6.99 7.60
C SER A 60 4.63 -6.76 8.61
N ILE A 61 4.39 -7.07 9.89
CA ILE A 61 5.31 -6.81 11.00
C ILE A 61 6.10 -8.04 11.46
N LYS A 62 5.78 -9.25 10.97
CA LYS A 62 6.50 -10.49 11.30
C LYS A 62 7.56 -10.85 10.28
N LEU A 63 8.81 -10.94 10.71
CA LEU A 63 9.94 -11.38 9.88
C LEU A 63 10.52 -12.69 10.40
N SER A 64 10.24 -13.82 9.73
CA SER A 64 10.73 -15.14 10.15
C SER A 64 12.25 -15.17 10.34
N LEU A 65 12.72 -15.56 11.52
CA LEU A 65 14.15 -15.68 11.82
C LEU A 65 14.82 -16.73 10.94
N LYS A 66 14.12 -17.83 10.63
CA LYS A 66 14.60 -18.85 9.68
C LYS A 66 14.86 -18.25 8.30
N LYS A 67 13.98 -17.39 7.79
CA LYS A 67 14.19 -16.69 6.50
C LYS A 67 15.32 -15.67 6.59
N ILE A 68 15.40 -14.92 7.69
CA ILE A 68 16.47 -13.94 7.94
C ILE A 68 17.85 -14.60 7.92
N PHE A 69 17.99 -15.78 8.53
CA PHE A 69 19.26 -16.48 8.65
C PHE A 69 19.44 -17.63 7.65
N ALA A 70 18.55 -17.77 6.66
CA ALA A 70 18.69 -18.78 5.61
C ALA A 70 20.04 -18.65 4.91
N GLY A 71 20.79 -19.76 4.84
CA GLY A 71 22.14 -19.82 4.26
C GLY A 71 23.22 -19.08 5.07
N ARG A 72 22.95 -18.72 6.33
CA ARG A 72 23.92 -18.05 7.22
C ARG A 72 24.27 -18.97 8.40
N LYS A 73 25.52 -18.87 8.89
CA LYS A 73 26.01 -19.60 10.06
C LYS A 73 25.50 -19.00 11.37
N VAL A 74 24.19 -19.08 11.59
CA VAL A 74 23.54 -18.60 12.82
C VAL A 74 22.56 -19.66 13.30
N LYS A 75 22.76 -20.18 14.51
CA LYS A 75 21.85 -21.12 15.17
C LYS A 75 20.73 -20.32 15.84
N VAL A 76 19.52 -20.43 15.31
CA VAL A 76 18.33 -19.83 15.94
C VAL A 76 17.77 -20.80 16.98
N ARG A 77 17.48 -20.30 18.17
CA ARG A 77 16.90 -21.04 19.30
C ARG A 77 15.66 -20.31 19.82
N LEU A 78 14.57 -21.07 19.95
CA LEU A 78 13.29 -20.56 20.44
C LEU A 78 13.16 -20.88 21.93
N ASP A 79 13.51 -19.90 22.76
CA ASP A 79 13.59 -20.05 24.20
C ASP A 79 13.50 -18.68 24.90
N VAL A 80 13.14 -18.67 26.17
CA VAL A 80 13.10 -17.45 27.00
C VAL A 80 14.23 -17.54 28.00
N ILE A 81 15.24 -16.68 27.86
CA ILE A 81 16.32 -16.58 28.85
C ILE A 81 15.76 -15.94 30.13
N GLN A 82 15.97 -16.61 31.26
CA GLN A 82 15.51 -16.19 32.58
C GLN A 82 16.66 -15.72 33.47
N ASP A 83 17.86 -16.26 33.28
CA ASP A 83 19.02 -15.94 34.10
C ASP A 83 20.34 -15.96 33.31
N ILE A 84 21.35 -15.25 33.81
CA ILE A 84 22.69 -15.17 33.23
C ILE A 84 23.73 -15.34 34.34
N ASP A 85 24.39 -16.50 34.32
CA ASP A 85 25.54 -16.80 35.16
C ASP A 85 26.82 -16.30 34.48
N PHE A 86 27.26 -15.10 34.88
CA PHE A 86 28.47 -14.49 34.36
C PHE A 86 29.75 -15.19 34.81
N ALA A 87 29.75 -15.87 35.95
CA ALA A 87 30.91 -16.55 36.51
C ALA A 87 31.25 -17.81 35.70
N ASN A 88 30.22 -18.62 35.40
CA ASN A 88 30.35 -19.83 34.58
C ASN A 88 30.11 -19.59 33.08
N LYS A 89 29.90 -18.33 32.67
CA LYS A 89 29.61 -17.90 31.30
C LYS A 89 28.49 -18.69 30.62
N LYS A 90 27.33 -18.70 31.26
CA LYS A 90 26.17 -19.50 30.88
C LYS A 90 24.88 -18.68 31.00
N ALA A 91 24.06 -18.67 29.94
CA ALA A 91 22.70 -18.16 30.02
C ALA A 91 21.71 -19.33 30.20
N VAL A 92 20.76 -19.18 31.11
CA VAL A 92 19.77 -20.21 31.44
C VAL A 92 18.42 -19.80 30.86
N GLY A 93 17.90 -20.62 29.95
CA GLY A 93 16.56 -20.49 29.39
C GLY A 93 15.56 -21.42 30.05
N LEU A 94 14.29 -21.27 29.66
CA LEU A 94 13.20 -22.17 30.09
C LEU A 94 13.42 -23.61 29.63
N LYS A 95 14.02 -23.81 28.44
CA LYS A 95 14.20 -25.15 27.85
C LYS A 95 15.62 -25.66 27.98
N ASP A 96 16.58 -24.79 27.71
CA ASP A 96 17.98 -25.17 27.57
C ASP A 96 18.90 -24.19 28.28
N SER A 97 20.16 -24.59 28.38
CA SER A 97 21.24 -23.75 28.84
C SER A 97 22.25 -23.49 27.73
N TYR A 98 22.77 -22.27 27.67
CA TYR A 98 23.62 -21.80 26.58
C TYR A 98 24.95 -21.29 27.15
N ALA A 99 26.00 -22.09 27.00
CA ALA A 99 27.36 -21.65 27.28
C ALA A 99 27.82 -20.63 26.24
N TYR A 100 28.62 -19.65 26.67
CA TYR A 100 29.16 -18.62 25.79
C TYR A 100 30.59 -18.25 26.16
N ASP A 101 31.34 -17.76 25.18
CA ASP A 101 32.60 -17.06 25.41
C ASP A 101 32.40 -15.55 25.35
N TYR A 102 31.49 -15.12 24.46
CA TYR A 102 31.00 -13.75 24.34
C TYR A 102 29.48 -13.73 24.35
N LEU A 103 28.92 -12.79 25.12
CA LEU A 103 27.48 -12.56 25.22
C LEU A 103 27.12 -11.21 24.59
N VAL A 104 26.02 -11.16 23.84
CA VAL A 104 25.41 -9.93 23.36
C VAL A 104 24.01 -9.79 23.96
N VAL A 105 23.81 -8.78 24.79
CA VAL A 105 22.51 -8.42 25.36
C VAL A 105 21.80 -7.48 24.38
N ALA A 106 20.77 -8.02 23.70
CA ALA A 106 19.95 -7.33 22.71
C ALA A 106 18.44 -7.57 22.97
N ALA A 107 18.07 -7.70 24.25
CA ALA A 107 16.75 -8.10 24.70
C ALA A 107 15.67 -7.03 24.48
N GLY A 108 16.07 -5.79 24.19
CA GLY A 108 15.16 -4.68 23.95
C GLY A 108 14.57 -4.13 25.25
N SER A 109 13.40 -3.53 25.14
CA SER A 109 12.71 -2.82 26.23
C SER A 109 11.30 -3.39 26.45
N LYS A 110 10.63 -2.93 27.51
CA LYS A 110 9.23 -3.18 27.83
C LYS A 110 8.55 -1.88 28.29
N PRO A 111 7.22 -1.79 28.31
CA PRO A 111 6.52 -0.62 28.86
C PRO A 111 6.86 -0.40 30.33
N THR A 112 6.96 0.86 30.74
CA THR A 112 7.00 1.24 32.17
C THR A 112 5.74 2.01 32.53
N PHE A 113 5.13 1.67 33.65
CA PHE A 113 3.87 2.26 34.12
C PHE A 113 4.07 3.39 35.14
N PHE A 114 5.33 3.72 35.46
CA PHE A 114 5.70 4.75 36.44
C PHE A 114 5.01 4.61 37.82
N GLY A 115 4.61 3.39 38.20
CA GLY A 115 3.90 3.12 39.45
C GLY A 115 2.45 3.63 39.48
N VAL A 116 1.84 4.00 38.34
CA VAL A 116 0.43 4.39 38.27
C VAL A 116 -0.45 3.19 38.65
N PRO A 117 -1.22 3.26 39.75
CA PRO A 117 -2.07 2.16 40.20
C PRO A 117 -3.07 1.74 39.11
N GLY A 118 -3.19 0.43 38.90
CA GLY A 118 -4.08 -0.17 37.91
C GLY A 118 -3.65 -0.05 36.46
N ALA A 119 -2.60 0.71 36.14
CA ALA A 119 -2.18 0.87 34.75
C ALA A 119 -1.69 -0.44 34.11
N GLN A 120 -1.01 -1.29 34.88
CA GLN A 120 -0.55 -2.60 34.39
C GLN A 120 -1.69 -3.61 34.22
N GLU A 121 -2.74 -3.51 35.05
CA GLU A 121 -3.87 -4.44 35.06
C GLU A 121 -4.94 -4.09 34.01
N TYR A 122 -5.25 -2.80 33.86
CA TYR A 122 -6.41 -2.33 33.09
C TYR A 122 -6.07 -1.61 31.78
N ALA A 123 -4.79 -1.29 31.51
CA ALA A 123 -4.40 -0.69 30.24
C ALA A 123 -3.83 -1.71 29.25
N TYR A 124 -4.17 -1.54 27.99
CA TYR A 124 -3.55 -2.23 26.87
C TYR A 124 -2.16 -1.65 26.61
N LYS A 125 -1.20 -2.53 26.31
CA LYS A 125 0.13 -2.14 25.85
C LYS A 125 0.15 -2.08 24.32
N LEU A 126 1.22 -1.50 23.78
CA LEU A 126 1.53 -1.58 22.36
C LEU A 126 3.05 -1.75 22.19
N TRP A 127 3.58 -2.88 22.66
CA TRP A 127 5.03 -3.11 22.71
C TRP A 127 5.48 -4.46 22.11
N SER A 128 4.53 -5.29 21.72
CA SER A 128 4.80 -6.59 21.10
C SER A 128 3.81 -6.85 19.96
N TYR A 129 4.13 -7.87 19.16
CA TYR A 129 3.22 -8.40 18.16
C TYR A 129 1.87 -8.79 18.80
N ASP A 130 1.92 -9.55 19.91
CA ASP A 130 0.71 -10.02 20.59
C ASP A 130 -0.13 -8.85 21.12
N ASP A 131 0.51 -7.82 21.68
CA ASP A 131 -0.19 -6.61 22.13
C ASP A 131 -0.96 -5.93 20.97
N ALA A 132 -0.35 -5.84 19.78
CA ALA A 132 -1.00 -5.23 18.62
C ALA A 132 -2.20 -6.04 18.12
N VAL A 133 -2.09 -7.38 18.10
CA VAL A 133 -3.19 -8.27 17.70
C VAL A 133 -4.33 -8.21 18.70
N VAL A 134 -4.02 -8.34 20.00
CA VAL A 134 -5.02 -8.24 21.08
C VAL A 134 -5.74 -6.90 21.02
N LEU A 135 -5.00 -5.80 20.82
CA LEU A 135 -5.61 -4.47 20.75
C LEU A 135 -6.51 -4.31 19.53
N ARG A 136 -6.12 -4.84 18.35
CA ARG A 136 -6.95 -4.84 17.15
C ARG A 136 -8.28 -5.55 17.39
N ASP A 137 -8.21 -6.77 17.92
CA ASP A 137 -9.38 -7.61 18.14
C ASP A 137 -10.30 -6.99 19.20
N HIS A 138 -9.72 -6.40 20.25
CA HIS A 138 -10.43 -5.64 21.29
C HIS A 138 -11.17 -4.42 20.72
N ILE A 139 -10.51 -3.58 19.92
CA ILE A 139 -11.14 -2.40 19.31
C ILE A 139 -12.35 -2.81 18.45
N HIS A 140 -12.19 -3.87 17.65
CA HIS A 140 -13.27 -4.38 16.82
C HIS A 140 -14.41 -4.99 17.67
N ASP A 141 -14.09 -5.68 18.77
CA ASP A 141 -15.05 -6.21 19.74
C ASP A 141 -15.87 -5.11 20.42
N CYS A 142 -15.24 -4.00 20.82
CA CYS A 142 -15.91 -2.84 21.39
C CYS A 142 -17.03 -2.32 20.47
N PHE A 143 -16.77 -2.17 19.17
CA PHE A 143 -17.78 -1.74 18.20
C PHE A 143 -18.88 -2.79 18.00
N ARG A 144 -18.52 -4.08 17.93
CA ARG A 144 -19.48 -5.18 17.83
C ARG A 144 -20.41 -5.29 19.04
N ARG A 145 -19.91 -4.99 20.25
CA ARG A 145 -20.72 -4.93 21.48
C ARG A 145 -21.56 -3.67 21.51
N ALA A 146 -20.97 -2.51 21.20
CA ALA A 146 -21.66 -1.23 21.21
C ALA A 146 -22.84 -1.16 20.24
N SER A 147 -22.79 -1.86 19.09
CA SER A 147 -23.93 -1.90 18.14
C SER A 147 -25.13 -2.69 18.67
N ARG A 148 -24.96 -3.47 19.74
CA ARG A 148 -26.02 -4.27 20.38
C ARG A 148 -26.33 -3.81 21.80
N GLU A 149 -25.64 -2.78 22.28
CA GLU A 149 -25.77 -2.27 23.63
C GLU A 149 -26.99 -1.34 23.73
N ILE A 150 -27.85 -1.61 24.71
CA ILE A 150 -29.09 -0.88 24.95
C ILE A 150 -28.84 0.25 25.96
N ASN A 151 -27.96 0.04 26.93
CA ASN A 151 -27.61 1.05 27.93
C ASN A 151 -26.71 2.13 27.30
N PRO A 152 -27.18 3.40 27.21
CA PRO A 152 -26.41 4.47 26.58
C PRO A 152 -25.06 4.75 27.27
N GLU A 153 -24.99 4.60 28.60
CA GLU A 153 -23.74 4.86 29.33
C GLU A 153 -22.70 3.75 29.07
N GLU A 154 -23.12 2.49 29.05
CA GLU A 154 -22.22 1.37 28.69
C GLU A 154 -21.78 1.44 27.22
N LYS A 155 -22.70 1.83 26.32
CA LYS A 155 -22.36 2.07 24.92
C LYS A 155 -21.30 3.17 24.78
N LYS A 156 -21.45 4.27 25.52
CA LYS A 156 -20.48 5.37 25.54
C LYS A 156 -19.12 4.93 26.09
N LYS A 157 -19.09 4.10 27.13
CA LYS A 157 -17.84 3.50 27.65
C LYS A 157 -17.12 2.66 26.61
N LEU A 158 -17.84 1.79 25.91
CA LEU A 158 -17.30 0.94 24.84
C LEU A 158 -16.72 1.75 23.68
N LEU A 159 -17.31 2.91 23.39
CA LEU A 159 -16.92 3.81 22.30
C LEU A 159 -15.98 4.94 22.74
N SER A 160 -15.43 4.86 23.95
CA SER A 160 -14.43 5.80 24.47
C SER A 160 -13.05 5.15 24.42
N PHE A 161 -12.11 5.82 23.76
CA PHE A 161 -10.73 5.36 23.58
C PHE A 161 -9.74 6.39 24.10
N PHE A 162 -8.86 5.94 24.99
CA PHE A 162 -7.85 6.76 25.65
C PHE A 162 -6.45 6.27 25.30
N VAL A 163 -5.55 7.18 24.95
CA VAL A 163 -4.11 6.89 24.81
C VAL A 163 -3.34 7.70 25.85
N VAL A 164 -2.56 7.02 26.69
CA VAL A 164 -1.71 7.66 27.70
C VAL A 164 -0.30 7.79 27.14
N GLY A 165 0.16 9.04 27.01
CA GLY A 165 1.43 9.42 26.39
C GLY A 165 1.23 10.00 24.99
N ALA A 166 1.54 11.29 24.84
CA ALA A 166 1.61 12.04 23.58
C ALA A 166 3.04 12.06 23.00
N GLY A 167 3.83 11.01 23.26
CA GLY A 167 5.11 10.74 22.61
C GLY A 167 4.93 10.21 21.18
N PHE A 168 5.97 9.57 20.63
CA PHE A 168 5.92 8.96 19.29
C PHE A 168 4.81 7.91 19.19
N THR A 169 4.93 6.81 19.93
CA THR A 169 4.03 5.66 19.86
C THR A 169 2.57 6.02 20.09
N GLY A 170 2.26 6.81 21.12
CA GLY A 170 0.87 7.18 21.42
C GLY A 170 0.26 8.10 20.37
N THR A 171 1.04 9.02 19.80
CA THR A 171 0.58 9.88 18.70
C THR A 171 0.33 9.08 17.42
N GLU A 172 1.21 8.15 17.07
CA GLU A 172 1.03 7.28 15.91
C GLU A 172 -0.21 6.38 16.07
N MET A 173 -0.36 5.76 17.24
CA MET A 173 -1.53 4.95 17.58
C MET A 173 -2.83 5.74 17.48
N MET A 174 -2.89 6.94 18.07
CA MET A 174 -4.10 7.77 18.00
C MET A 174 -4.37 8.25 16.57
N GLY A 175 -3.34 8.56 15.80
CA GLY A 175 -3.48 8.92 14.39
C GLY A 175 -4.11 7.79 13.56
N GLU A 176 -3.66 6.55 13.79
CA GLU A 176 -4.26 5.38 13.14
C GLU A 176 -5.69 5.09 13.61
N LEU A 177 -5.96 5.19 14.92
CA LEU A 177 -7.33 5.07 15.45
C LEU A 177 -8.26 6.09 14.81
N ALA A 178 -7.86 7.36 14.77
CA ALA A 178 -8.69 8.42 14.22
C ALA A 178 -9.05 8.21 12.74
N GLU A 179 -8.22 7.50 11.97
CA GLU A 179 -8.54 7.08 10.60
C GLU A 179 -9.35 5.78 10.52
N TYR A 180 -9.24 4.91 11.53
CA TYR A 180 -9.97 3.64 11.58
C TYR A 180 -11.41 3.79 12.06
N ILE A 181 -11.64 4.63 13.06
CA ILE A 181 -12.95 4.82 13.71
C ILE A 181 -14.09 5.12 12.70
N PRO A 182 -13.94 6.02 11.71
CA PRO A 182 -15.01 6.24 10.74
C PRO A 182 -15.40 4.99 9.94
N ILE A 183 -14.46 4.07 9.70
CA ILE A 183 -14.69 2.80 9.01
C ILE A 183 -15.51 1.87 9.90
N LEU A 184 -15.11 1.74 11.18
CA LEU A 184 -15.85 0.95 12.16
C LEU A 184 -17.26 1.51 12.41
N CYS A 185 -17.42 2.84 12.46
CA CYS A 185 -18.74 3.48 12.55
C CYS A 185 -19.64 3.09 11.37
N GLU A 186 -19.13 3.09 10.14
CA GLU A 186 -19.89 2.68 8.96
C GLU A 186 -20.21 1.18 8.98
N GLU A 187 -19.24 0.33 9.36
CA GLU A 187 -19.39 -1.13 9.41
C GLU A 187 -20.40 -1.60 10.47
N PHE A 188 -20.43 -0.95 11.63
CA PHE A 188 -21.29 -1.31 12.76
C PHE A 188 -22.53 -0.42 12.91
N GLU A 189 -22.79 0.47 11.95
CA GLU A 189 -23.92 1.40 11.94
C GLU A 189 -23.99 2.30 13.19
N ILE A 190 -22.83 2.75 13.68
CA ILE A 190 -22.70 3.62 14.86
C ILE A 190 -22.47 5.07 14.41
N ASP A 191 -23.16 6.03 15.02
CA ASP A 191 -22.94 7.44 14.71
C ASP A 191 -21.55 7.87 15.19
N ARG A 192 -20.78 8.55 14.33
CA ARG A 192 -19.43 9.02 14.67
C ARG A 192 -19.41 9.92 15.90
N SER A 193 -20.48 10.66 16.16
CA SER A 193 -20.60 11.54 17.34
C SER A 193 -20.67 10.79 18.67
N GLU A 194 -20.99 9.49 18.67
CA GLU A 194 -21.00 8.65 19.86
C GLU A 194 -19.59 8.19 20.29
N VAL A 195 -18.58 8.36 19.42
CA VAL A 195 -17.22 7.88 19.66
C VAL A 195 -16.31 9.01 20.12
N THR A 196 -15.63 8.81 21.26
CA THR A 196 -14.69 9.80 21.80
C THR A 196 -13.25 9.32 21.81
N LEU A 197 -12.32 10.18 21.41
CA LEU A 197 -10.90 9.90 21.29
C LEU A 197 -10.10 10.88 22.16
N HIS A 198 -9.26 10.36 23.04
CA HIS A 198 -8.53 11.17 24.03
C HIS A 198 -7.05 10.81 24.09
N ILE A 199 -6.18 11.81 24.22
CA ILE A 199 -4.78 11.61 24.63
C ILE A 199 -4.51 12.37 25.92
N ALA A 200 -3.87 11.74 26.91
CA ALA A 200 -3.31 12.43 28.08
C ALA A 200 -1.79 12.35 28.12
N ASP A 201 -1.14 13.44 28.49
CA ASP A 201 0.30 13.49 28.75
C ASP A 201 0.61 14.51 29.85
N VAL A 202 1.56 14.17 30.72
CA VAL A 202 2.08 15.07 31.76
C VAL A 202 2.86 16.24 31.16
N LEU A 203 3.44 16.05 29.98
CA LEU A 203 4.19 17.08 29.28
C LEU A 203 3.23 18.08 28.62
N PRO A 204 3.62 19.36 28.53
CA PRO A 204 2.75 20.42 28.00
C PRO A 204 2.59 20.36 26.47
N ARG A 205 3.31 19.47 25.78
CA ARG A 205 3.41 19.45 24.31
C ARG A 205 3.51 18.04 23.76
N ILE A 206 2.83 17.79 22.64
CA ILE A 206 2.95 16.55 21.86
C ILE A 206 4.36 16.41 21.27
N ILE A 207 4.97 15.24 21.42
CA ILE A 207 6.31 14.88 20.92
C ILE A 207 7.32 16.03 21.12
N PRO A 208 7.75 16.31 22.35
CA PRO A 208 8.65 17.43 22.64
C PRO A 208 9.98 17.39 21.89
N ALA A 209 10.40 16.20 21.44
CA ALA A 209 11.58 15.98 20.60
C ALA A 209 11.50 16.63 19.22
N LEU A 210 10.29 16.97 18.73
CA LEU A 210 10.11 17.73 17.50
C LEU A 210 10.31 19.23 17.75
N PRO A 211 10.80 19.98 16.74
CA PRO A 211 10.67 21.43 16.72
C PRO A 211 9.22 21.86 16.97
N GLU A 212 9.03 22.93 17.73
CA GLU A 212 7.72 23.37 18.20
C GLU A 212 6.69 23.53 17.07
N LYS A 213 7.11 24.14 15.95
CA LYS A 213 6.25 24.32 14.77
C LYS A 213 5.74 23.00 14.18
N LEU A 214 6.52 21.92 14.25
CA LEU A 214 6.09 20.60 13.77
C LEU A 214 5.17 19.92 14.78
N SER A 215 5.48 20.01 16.07
CA SER A 215 4.61 19.54 17.14
C SER A 215 3.21 20.17 17.05
N GLN A 216 3.13 21.49 16.87
CA GLN A 216 1.85 22.19 16.68
C GLN A 216 1.07 21.73 15.44
N LYS A 217 1.75 21.32 14.36
CA LYS A 217 1.08 20.76 13.17
C LYS A 217 0.43 19.41 13.48
N VAL A 218 1.11 18.57 14.25
CA VAL A 218 0.59 17.27 14.71
C VAL A 218 -0.62 17.50 15.63
N GLU A 219 -0.52 18.42 16.58
CA GLU A 219 -1.61 18.77 17.48
C GLU A 219 -2.87 19.23 16.72
N ARG A 220 -2.71 20.14 15.75
CA ARG A 220 -3.82 20.60 14.89
C ARG A 220 -4.42 19.46 14.07
N ARG A 221 -3.58 18.53 13.59
CA ARG A 221 -4.05 17.37 12.82
C ARG A 221 -4.91 16.44 13.67
N LEU A 222 -4.48 16.13 14.89
CA LEU A 222 -5.23 15.31 15.85
C LEU A 222 -6.55 15.99 16.26
N LYS A 223 -6.51 17.27 16.62
CA LYS A 223 -7.73 18.05 16.93
C LYS A 223 -8.73 18.05 15.77
N LYS A 224 -8.25 18.25 14.53
CA LYS A 224 -9.09 18.18 13.33
C LYS A 224 -9.71 16.79 13.09
N ALA A 225 -9.07 15.73 13.60
CA ALA A 225 -9.59 14.37 13.54
C ALA A 225 -10.56 14.03 14.68
N GLY A 226 -10.88 14.99 15.55
CA GLY A 226 -11.80 14.82 16.68
C GLY A 226 -11.15 14.23 17.93
N VAL A 227 -9.84 14.40 18.09
CA VAL A 227 -9.11 13.94 19.29
C VAL A 227 -9.03 15.07 20.32
N GLU A 228 -9.46 14.79 21.54
CA GLU A 228 -9.28 15.65 22.70
C GLU A 228 -7.91 15.43 23.34
N LEU A 229 -7.25 16.51 23.77
CA LEU A 229 -5.87 16.48 24.25
C LEU A 229 -5.79 17.05 25.67
N TYR A 230 -5.38 16.20 26.60
CA TYR A 230 -5.13 16.50 28.01
C TYR A 230 -3.63 16.62 28.26
N LEU A 231 -3.03 17.72 27.81
CA LEU A 231 -1.61 18.02 28.00
C LEU A 231 -1.35 18.72 29.35
N GLY A 232 -0.17 18.53 29.92
CA GLY A 232 0.13 19.00 31.27
C GLY A 232 -0.74 18.34 32.34
N THR A 233 -1.19 17.11 32.09
CA THR A 233 -2.19 16.41 32.92
C THR A 233 -1.64 15.05 33.34
N ASN A 234 -1.64 14.77 34.64
CA ASN A 234 -1.18 13.49 35.18
C ASN A 234 -2.28 12.44 35.06
N VAL A 235 -1.89 11.20 34.75
CA VAL A 235 -2.75 10.02 34.98
C VAL A 235 -2.43 9.49 36.36
N VAL A 236 -3.41 9.55 37.27
CA VAL A 236 -3.20 9.22 38.69
C VAL A 236 -3.57 7.77 38.97
N LYS A 237 -4.61 7.26 38.31
CA LYS A 237 -5.11 5.91 38.50
C LYS A 237 -5.83 5.44 37.24
N ILE A 238 -5.74 4.14 36.97
CA ILE A 238 -6.57 3.47 35.97
C ILE A 238 -7.34 2.37 36.70
N GLY A 239 -8.63 2.22 36.42
CA GLY A 239 -9.46 1.16 36.97
C GLY A 239 -10.29 0.48 35.89
N GLU A 240 -11.14 -0.44 36.30
CA GLU A 240 -12.06 -1.13 35.38
C GLU A 240 -13.04 -0.12 34.76
N GLY A 241 -12.88 0.15 33.47
CA GLY A 241 -13.74 1.06 32.71
C GLY A 241 -13.53 2.55 32.95
N PHE A 242 -12.44 2.98 33.62
CA PHE A 242 -12.16 4.41 33.81
C PHE A 242 -10.67 4.76 33.89
N ILE A 243 -10.38 6.03 33.61
CA ILE A 243 -9.10 6.69 33.83
C ILE A 243 -9.30 7.92 34.72
N GLU A 244 -8.41 8.13 35.70
CA GLU A 244 -8.41 9.30 36.56
C GLU A 244 -7.26 10.23 36.18
N LEU A 245 -7.61 11.45 35.80
CA LEU A 245 -6.70 12.51 35.41
C LEU A 245 -6.60 13.56 36.52
N LYS A 246 -5.44 14.21 36.66
CA LYS A 246 -5.25 15.33 37.58
C LYS A 246 -4.46 16.45 36.93
N LYS A 247 -5.03 17.65 36.92
CA LYS A 247 -4.37 18.88 36.48
C LYS A 247 -4.60 19.97 37.52
N ASP A 248 -3.53 20.62 37.98
CA ASP A 248 -3.58 21.73 38.95
C ASP A 248 -4.48 21.41 40.16
N ASP A 249 -4.27 20.25 40.78
CA ASP A 249 -5.05 19.71 41.91
C ASP A 249 -6.53 19.38 41.69
N ASN A 250 -7.03 19.44 40.46
CA ASN A 250 -8.39 19.03 40.13
C ASN A 250 -8.41 17.61 39.53
N PRO A 251 -8.83 16.57 40.30
CA PRO A 251 -9.03 15.24 39.77
C PRO A 251 -10.29 15.19 38.90
N ARG A 252 -10.20 14.49 37.77
CA ARG A 252 -11.30 14.22 36.86
C ARG A 252 -11.25 12.77 36.42
N GLN A 253 -12.31 12.03 36.72
CA GLN A 253 -12.50 10.68 36.22
C GLN A 253 -13.21 10.73 34.86
N ILE A 254 -12.72 9.93 33.91
CA ILE A 254 -13.30 9.77 32.58
C ILE A 254 -13.52 8.28 32.35
N GLU A 255 -14.73 7.93 31.92
CA GLU A 255 -15.05 6.55 31.60
C GLU A 255 -14.50 6.16 30.23
N SER A 256 -13.87 4.98 30.16
CA SER A 256 -13.25 4.47 28.94
C SER A 256 -13.01 2.98 29.09
N HIS A 257 -13.60 2.18 28.19
CA HIS A 257 -13.35 0.74 28.16
C HIS A 257 -12.01 0.40 27.48
N THR A 258 -11.45 1.32 26.70
CA THR A 258 -10.16 1.12 26.03
C THR A 258 -9.17 2.17 26.47
N ILE A 259 -8.13 1.76 27.20
CA ILE A 259 -7.03 2.64 27.62
C ILE A 259 -5.74 2.01 27.13
N ILE A 260 -4.97 2.75 26.32
CA ILE A 260 -3.73 2.27 25.69
C ILE A 260 -2.57 3.03 26.31
N TRP A 261 -1.62 2.32 26.90
CA TRP A 261 -0.45 2.88 27.54
C TRP A 261 0.75 2.98 26.58
N ALA A 262 1.23 4.21 26.37
CA ALA A 262 2.35 4.54 25.50
C ALA A 262 3.30 5.62 26.09
N ALA A 263 3.26 5.83 27.41
CA ALA A 263 3.96 6.95 28.06
C ALA A 263 5.43 6.69 28.40
N GLY A 264 5.92 5.45 28.29
CA GLY A 264 7.33 5.20 28.56
C GLY A 264 7.76 3.75 28.44
N THR A 265 9.08 3.57 28.46
CA THR A 265 9.77 2.29 28.36
C THR A 265 10.87 2.16 29.39
N GLU A 266 11.19 0.91 29.72
CA GLU A 266 12.32 0.48 30.53
C GLU A 266 12.95 -0.76 29.92
N SER A 267 14.14 -1.17 30.39
CA SER A 267 14.80 -2.35 29.83
C SER A 267 13.99 -3.63 30.03
N ALA A 268 14.17 -4.59 29.12
CA ALA A 268 13.58 -5.91 29.24
C ALA A 268 13.95 -6.61 30.56
N GLU A 269 13.09 -7.54 30.99
CA GLU A 269 13.21 -8.23 32.28
C GLU A 269 14.56 -8.92 32.47
N ILE A 270 15.05 -9.63 31.46
CA ILE A 270 16.37 -10.30 31.51
C ILE A 270 17.53 -9.31 31.66
N THR A 271 17.37 -8.05 31.22
CA THR A 271 18.36 -7.00 31.47
C THR A 271 18.34 -6.55 32.92
N GLY A 272 17.16 -6.53 33.55
CA GLY A 272 17.03 -6.31 34.99
C GLY A 272 17.71 -7.42 35.82
N VAL A 273 17.65 -8.68 35.35
CA VAL A 273 18.40 -9.78 35.96
C VAL A 273 19.92 -9.59 35.78
N ALA A 274 20.36 -9.26 34.56
CA ALA A 274 21.77 -8.94 34.30
C ALA A 274 22.29 -7.79 35.18
N ALA A 275 21.45 -6.78 35.43
CA ALA A 275 21.75 -5.62 36.25
C ALA A 275 21.94 -5.92 37.74
N GLN A 276 21.62 -7.14 38.21
CA GLN A 276 21.95 -7.58 39.57
C GLN A 276 23.45 -7.84 39.73
N SER A 277 24.13 -8.20 38.64
CA SER A 277 25.58 -8.49 38.63
C SER A 277 26.41 -7.45 37.86
N LEU A 278 25.76 -6.56 37.09
CA LEU A 278 26.42 -5.56 36.26
C LEU A 278 25.85 -4.16 36.55
N PRO A 279 26.68 -3.11 36.49
CA PRO A 279 26.22 -1.73 36.68
C PRO A 279 25.10 -1.37 35.68
N SER A 280 24.07 -0.70 36.18
CA SER A 280 22.92 -0.29 35.38
C SER A 280 22.38 1.07 35.82
N ALA A 281 21.81 1.79 34.87
CA ALA A 281 21.23 3.11 35.06
C ALA A 281 20.05 3.34 34.10
N GLY A 282 19.37 4.48 34.24
CA GLY A 282 18.35 4.92 33.27
C GLY A 282 17.21 3.93 33.04
N ARG A 283 16.61 3.41 34.13
CA ARG A 283 15.53 2.40 34.11
C ARG A 283 15.98 1.02 33.61
N GLY A 284 17.07 0.52 34.21
CA GLY A 284 17.57 -0.85 34.03
C GLY A 284 18.40 -1.07 32.76
N ARG A 285 18.94 -0.01 32.14
CA ARG A 285 19.87 -0.12 31.01
C ARG A 285 21.28 -0.40 31.54
N LEU A 286 22.05 -1.27 30.90
CA LEU A 286 23.38 -1.66 31.36
C LEU A 286 24.41 -0.61 30.96
N GLU A 287 25.26 -0.20 31.90
CA GLU A 287 26.33 0.75 31.62
C GLU A 287 27.39 0.12 30.72
N THR A 288 27.80 0.83 29.67
CA THR A 288 28.84 0.34 28.75
C THR A 288 30.02 1.29 28.66
N ASP A 289 31.18 0.73 28.29
CA ASP A 289 32.30 1.52 27.83
C ASP A 289 32.08 2.04 26.39
N GLN A 290 33.07 2.79 25.87
CA GLN A 290 33.03 3.31 24.51
C GLN A 290 33.04 2.22 23.42
N PHE A 291 33.34 0.97 23.74
CA PHE A 291 33.37 -0.15 22.78
C PHE A 291 32.09 -0.99 22.83
N LEU A 292 31.09 -0.55 23.61
CA LEU A 292 29.83 -1.23 23.88
C LEU A 292 29.98 -2.52 24.71
N ARG A 293 31.07 -2.64 25.48
CA ARG A 293 31.24 -3.69 26.48
C ARG A 293 30.61 -3.25 27.78
N SER A 294 29.97 -4.17 28.49
CA SER A 294 29.42 -3.88 29.82
C SER A 294 30.55 -3.48 30.76
N ILE A 295 30.33 -2.43 31.55
CA ILE A 295 31.22 -2.13 32.67
C ILE A 295 31.22 -3.34 33.62
N GLY A 296 32.40 -3.78 34.07
CA GLY A 296 32.58 -4.95 34.92
C GLY A 296 32.71 -6.30 34.18
N ASN A 297 32.39 -6.40 32.88
CA ASN A 297 32.60 -7.64 32.14
C ASN A 297 32.86 -7.41 30.63
N GLU A 298 34.12 -7.53 30.22
CA GLU A 298 34.55 -7.29 28.84
C GLU A 298 34.07 -8.33 27.82
N ASN A 299 33.58 -9.48 28.28
CA ASN A 299 33.00 -10.51 27.41
C ASN A 299 31.52 -10.27 27.09
N VAL A 300 30.89 -9.28 27.73
CA VAL A 300 29.48 -8.95 27.55
C VAL A 300 29.36 -7.66 26.75
N TYR A 301 28.74 -7.73 25.58
CA TYR A 301 28.42 -6.58 24.75
C TYR A 301 26.93 -6.24 24.89
N VAL A 302 26.60 -4.95 24.90
CA VAL A 302 25.22 -4.49 25.03
C VAL A 302 24.87 -3.66 23.81
N VAL A 303 23.71 -3.94 23.21
CA VAL A 303 23.28 -3.26 21.97
C VAL A 303 21.82 -2.82 22.04
N GLY A 304 21.45 -1.89 21.17
CA GLY A 304 20.08 -1.37 21.08
C GLY A 304 19.62 -0.66 22.36
N ASP A 305 18.38 -0.93 22.75
CA ASP A 305 17.71 -0.23 23.85
C ASP A 305 18.29 -0.53 25.24
N ASN A 306 19.14 -1.56 25.36
CA ASN A 306 19.74 -1.96 26.63
C ASN A 306 20.99 -1.17 26.99
N ILE A 307 21.60 -0.44 26.05
CA ILE A 307 22.82 0.34 26.28
C ILE A 307 22.50 1.51 27.19
N TYR A 308 23.26 1.76 28.26
CA TYR A 308 23.38 3.06 28.92
C TYR A 308 24.79 3.62 28.70
N TYR A 309 24.90 4.58 27.78
CA TYR A 309 26.16 5.20 27.43
C TYR A 309 25.93 6.63 26.95
N THR A 310 26.74 7.55 27.47
CA THR A 310 26.76 8.96 27.05
C THR A 310 28.03 9.19 26.23
N PRO A 311 27.92 9.38 24.90
CA PRO A 311 29.07 9.68 24.06
C PRO A 311 29.80 10.93 24.53
N GLN A 312 31.12 10.96 24.34
CA GLN A 312 31.95 12.11 24.72
C GLN A 312 31.44 13.39 24.04
N GLY A 313 31.19 14.43 24.84
CA GLY A 313 30.68 15.72 24.37
C GLY A 313 29.14 15.84 24.36
N GLU A 314 28.42 14.75 24.61
CA GLU A 314 26.96 14.75 24.75
C GLU A 314 26.54 14.86 26.21
N LYS A 315 25.34 15.42 26.46
CA LYS A 315 24.78 15.56 27.82
C LYS A 315 23.92 14.37 28.25
N ASN A 316 23.34 13.68 27.28
CA ASN A 316 22.34 12.64 27.50
C ASN A 316 22.84 11.30 26.98
N PRO A 317 22.43 10.17 27.61
CA PRO A 317 22.72 8.86 27.08
C PRO A 317 22.04 8.66 25.72
N VAL A 318 22.54 7.71 24.94
CA VAL A 318 21.98 7.39 23.62
C VAL A 318 20.48 7.06 23.70
N PRO A 319 19.67 7.48 22.71
CA PRO A 319 18.23 7.24 22.71
C PRO A 319 17.88 5.76 22.41
N GLN A 320 16.72 5.33 22.89
CA GLN A 320 16.14 4.01 22.62
C GLN A 320 15.31 4.06 21.33
N VAL A 321 16.01 3.98 20.19
CA VAL A 321 15.43 4.07 18.84
C VAL A 321 16.07 3.03 17.92
N VAL A 322 15.36 2.67 16.84
CA VAL A 322 15.85 1.71 15.84
C VAL A 322 17.20 2.13 15.26
N GLU A 323 17.40 3.42 14.98
CA GLU A 323 18.67 3.91 14.46
C GLU A 323 19.85 3.62 15.41
N ASN A 324 19.63 3.71 16.73
CA ASN A 324 20.63 3.33 17.74
C ASN A 324 20.91 1.82 17.70
N CYS A 325 19.88 1.00 17.45
CA CYS A 325 20.03 -0.44 17.26
C CYS A 325 20.89 -0.76 16.03
N GLU A 326 20.72 -0.06 14.92
CA GLU A 326 21.51 -0.28 13.69
C GLU A 326 22.98 0.09 13.88
N GLN A 327 23.24 1.26 14.48
CA GLN A 327 24.58 1.79 14.70
C GLN A 327 25.34 0.97 15.75
N SER A 328 24.71 0.65 16.89
CA SER A 328 25.32 -0.18 17.93
C SER A 328 25.62 -1.60 17.44
N ALA A 329 24.73 -2.19 16.63
CA ALA A 329 24.97 -3.52 16.05
C ALA A 329 26.20 -3.57 15.13
N ASP A 330 26.48 -2.49 14.38
CA ASP A 330 27.69 -2.43 13.55
C ASP A 330 28.96 -2.37 14.39
N ILE A 331 28.98 -1.51 15.41
CA ILE A 331 30.13 -1.33 16.29
C ILE A 331 30.39 -2.57 17.14
N ALA A 332 29.37 -3.14 17.77
CA ALA A 332 29.52 -4.35 18.57
C ALA A 332 30.02 -5.53 17.72
N ALA A 333 29.48 -5.72 16.50
CA ALA A 333 29.95 -6.79 15.62
C ALA A 333 31.41 -6.59 15.18
N HIS A 334 31.83 -5.36 14.88
CA HIS A 334 33.23 -5.04 14.56
C HIS A 334 34.15 -5.32 15.76
N ASN A 335 33.80 -4.82 16.95
CA ASN A 335 34.60 -4.96 18.15
C ASN A 335 34.70 -6.42 18.62
N LEU A 336 33.63 -7.20 18.52
CA LEU A 336 33.64 -8.64 18.76
C LEU A 336 34.59 -9.38 17.80
N VAL A 337 34.61 -9.01 16.52
CA VAL A 337 35.56 -9.60 15.56
C VAL A 337 37.00 -9.29 15.96
N CYS A 338 37.29 -8.04 16.34
CA CYS A 338 38.63 -7.66 16.82
C CYS A 338 39.00 -8.43 18.10
N ALA A 339 38.08 -8.56 19.06
CA ALA A 339 38.33 -9.28 20.30
C ALA A 339 38.62 -10.77 20.07
N ILE A 340 37.81 -11.44 19.24
CA ILE A 340 37.94 -12.88 18.96
C ILE A 340 39.18 -13.18 18.13
N THR A 341 39.44 -12.40 17.08
CA THR A 341 40.57 -12.65 16.17
C THR A 341 41.89 -12.10 16.70
N ARG A 342 41.84 -11.22 17.71
CA ARG A 342 42.97 -10.41 18.22
C ARG A 342 43.66 -9.62 17.10
N LYS A 343 42.91 -9.24 16.06
CA LYS A 343 43.39 -8.49 14.90
C LYS A 343 42.56 -7.23 14.67
N GLY A 344 43.26 -6.16 14.28
CA GLY A 344 42.66 -4.85 14.04
C GLY A 344 42.34 -4.09 15.33
N GLU A 345 41.85 -2.86 15.16
CA GLU A 345 41.55 -1.95 16.27
C GLU A 345 40.06 -1.85 16.53
N MET A 346 39.70 -1.83 17.82
CA MET A 346 38.32 -1.58 18.24
C MET A 346 37.92 -0.14 17.93
N LYS A 347 36.65 0.04 17.58
CA LYS A 347 36.06 1.34 17.26
C LYS A 347 35.24 1.85 18.43
N ALA A 348 35.51 3.08 18.84
CA ALA A 348 34.69 3.79 19.82
C ALA A 348 33.31 4.13 19.24
N TYR A 349 32.28 3.99 20.06
CA TYR A 349 30.89 4.28 19.74
C TYR A 349 30.64 5.78 19.82
N LYS A 350 30.45 6.39 18.64
CA LYS A 350 30.19 7.82 18.46
C LYS A 350 29.01 8.00 17.50
N PRO A 351 27.78 7.64 17.91
CA PRO A 351 26.63 7.63 17.02
C PRO A 351 26.23 9.03 16.59
N LYS A 352 25.64 9.13 15.40
CA LYS A 352 25.05 10.36 14.87
C LYS A 352 23.66 10.05 14.33
N PHE A 353 22.64 10.68 14.92
CA PHE A 353 21.24 10.41 14.59
C PHE A 353 20.72 11.34 13.50
N HIS A 354 20.11 10.77 12.46
CA HIS A 354 19.66 11.50 11.27
C HIS A 354 18.35 12.27 11.48
N GLY A 355 17.67 12.06 12.60
CA GLY A 355 16.45 12.80 12.95
C GLY A 355 15.31 11.88 13.33
N ILE A 356 14.10 12.43 13.24
CA ILE A 356 12.88 11.74 13.66
C ILE A 356 11.76 11.99 12.66
N MET A 357 10.87 11.02 12.52
CA MET A 357 9.65 11.11 11.73
C MET A 357 8.52 10.51 12.57
N VAL A 358 7.34 11.12 12.48
CA VAL A 358 6.12 10.64 13.14
C VAL A 358 4.99 10.59 12.14
N SER A 359 4.32 9.45 12.06
CA SER A 359 3.07 9.30 11.32
C SER A 359 1.84 9.69 12.16
N VAL A 360 0.81 10.22 11.52
CA VAL A 360 -0.48 10.54 12.15
C VAL A 360 -1.55 9.91 11.27
N GLY A 361 -1.72 8.60 11.45
CA GLY A 361 -2.45 7.73 10.53
C GLY A 361 -1.66 7.43 9.26
N GLY A 362 -2.31 6.76 8.31
CA GLY A 362 -1.66 6.34 7.06
C GLY A 362 -1.45 7.48 6.05
N ARG A 363 -2.04 8.67 6.28
CA ARG A 363 -2.11 9.75 5.26
C ARG A 363 -1.31 11.01 5.58
N TYR A 364 -0.86 11.17 6.82
CA TYR A 364 -0.18 12.39 7.27
C TYR A 364 1.02 12.03 8.14
N GLY A 365 2.07 12.84 8.05
CA GLY A 365 3.24 12.70 8.91
C GLY A 365 4.03 14.00 8.98
N VAL A 366 4.95 14.07 9.93
CA VAL A 366 5.94 15.13 10.03
C VAL A 366 7.32 14.51 10.22
N ALA A 367 8.34 15.12 9.63
CA ALA A 367 9.71 14.67 9.84
C ALA A 367 10.64 15.86 10.09
N TYR A 368 11.61 15.64 10.97
CA TYR A 368 12.73 16.54 11.20
C TYR A 368 14.01 15.74 10.98
N VAL A 369 14.49 15.75 9.73
CA VAL A 369 15.53 14.83 9.24
C VAL A 369 16.65 15.60 8.54
N GLY A 370 17.86 15.04 8.56
CA GLY A 370 19.03 15.60 7.90
C GLY A 370 20.32 15.13 8.55
N THR A 371 21.40 15.90 8.38
CA THR A 371 22.67 15.62 9.05
C THR A 371 22.76 16.34 10.39
N ALA A 372 23.70 15.93 11.25
CA ALA A 372 23.87 16.51 12.58
C ALA A 372 23.99 18.05 12.59
N GLY A 373 24.51 18.66 11.52
CA GLY A 373 24.64 20.12 11.39
C GLY A 373 23.50 20.82 10.61
N ARG A 374 22.65 20.08 9.88
CA ARG A 374 21.58 20.65 9.04
C ARG A 374 20.39 19.70 8.95
N LYS A 375 19.36 19.96 9.76
CA LYS A 375 18.08 19.23 9.74
C LYS A 375 16.98 20.10 9.15
N PHE A 376 16.11 19.48 8.36
CA PHE A 376 15.01 20.13 7.66
C PHE A 376 13.67 19.58 8.14
N SER A 377 12.67 20.45 8.15
CA SER A 377 11.29 20.08 8.47
C SER A 377 10.57 19.65 7.20
N LEU A 378 10.19 18.38 7.10
CA LEU A 378 9.43 17.86 5.95
C LEU A 378 7.94 17.73 6.33
N PRO A 379 7.02 18.32 5.54
CA PRO A 379 5.60 18.16 5.76
C PRO A 379 5.04 16.92 5.04
N SER A 380 4.08 16.25 5.68
CA SER A 380 3.15 15.25 5.12
C SER A 380 3.76 14.31 4.09
N PHE A 381 3.56 14.56 2.79
CA PHE A 381 3.99 13.66 1.72
C PHE A 381 5.48 13.29 1.81
N LEU A 382 6.37 14.28 2.00
CA LEU A 382 7.82 14.03 2.09
C LEU A 382 8.21 13.33 3.40
N ALA A 383 7.47 13.58 4.49
CA ALA A 383 7.67 12.88 5.75
C ALA A 383 7.25 11.41 5.66
N MET A 384 6.08 11.14 5.08
CA MET A 384 5.60 9.77 4.83
C MET A 384 6.50 9.03 3.84
N PHE A 385 6.94 9.70 2.77
CA PHE A 385 7.94 9.13 1.86
C PHE A 385 9.21 8.73 2.64
N SER A 386 9.67 9.60 3.53
CA SER A 386 10.83 9.32 4.38
C SER A 386 10.59 8.11 5.32
N LYS A 387 9.41 7.99 5.93
CA LYS A 387 8.99 6.80 6.71
C LYS A 387 9.21 5.52 5.92
N HIS A 388 8.55 5.43 4.77
CA HIS A 388 8.59 4.20 3.99
C HIS A 388 9.96 3.94 3.37
N PHE A 389 10.71 4.99 3.00
CA PHE A 389 12.06 4.85 2.48
C PHE A 389 13.04 4.30 3.53
N ILE A 390 12.97 4.78 4.77
CA ILE A 390 13.79 4.27 5.88
C ILE A 390 13.45 2.79 6.15
N ASN A 391 12.17 2.42 6.14
CA ASN A 391 11.76 1.02 6.28
C ASN A 391 12.30 0.14 5.13
N ILE A 392 12.30 0.63 3.89
CA ILE A 392 12.92 -0.08 2.75
C ILE A 392 14.42 -0.29 2.98
N ILE A 393 15.15 0.74 3.44
CA ILE A 393 16.58 0.62 3.78
C ILE A 393 16.79 -0.47 4.85
N TYR A 394 15.96 -0.47 5.89
CA TYR A 394 16.03 -1.51 6.93
C TYR A 394 15.78 -2.91 6.35
N PHE A 395 14.76 -3.08 5.50
CA PHE A 395 14.46 -4.38 4.88
C PHE A 395 15.57 -4.87 3.94
N ILE A 396 16.26 -3.98 3.23
CA ILE A 396 17.47 -4.33 2.45
C ILE A 396 18.51 -4.98 3.37
N GLN A 397 18.72 -4.43 4.56
CA GLN A 397 19.68 -4.97 5.53
C GLN A 397 19.25 -6.32 6.12
N VAL A 398 17.94 -6.59 6.27
CA VAL A 398 17.42 -7.78 6.99
C VAL A 398 16.98 -8.93 6.09
N LEU A 399 16.18 -8.69 5.05
CA LEU A 399 15.64 -9.73 4.16
C LEU A 399 15.83 -9.45 2.66
N GLY A 400 16.43 -8.31 2.30
CA GLY A 400 16.66 -7.95 0.90
C GLY A 400 15.36 -7.72 0.12
N TRP A 401 15.41 -7.99 -1.18
CA TRP A 401 14.33 -7.67 -2.14
C TRP A 401 13.00 -8.34 -1.81
N ASN A 402 13.01 -9.57 -1.29
CA ASN A 402 11.79 -10.33 -0.98
C ASN A 402 10.87 -9.58 0.00
N LYS A 403 11.45 -8.96 1.04
CA LYS A 403 10.63 -8.21 2.00
C LYS A 403 10.22 -6.84 1.45
N ILE A 404 11.06 -6.20 0.62
CA ILE A 404 10.70 -4.93 -0.02
C ILE A 404 9.45 -5.11 -0.88
N PHE A 405 9.38 -6.16 -1.70
CA PHE A 405 8.20 -6.41 -2.53
C PHE A 405 6.94 -6.67 -1.69
N SER A 406 7.04 -7.50 -0.65
CA SER A 406 5.93 -7.74 0.29
C SER A 406 5.50 -6.45 0.99
N TYR A 407 6.44 -5.64 1.46
CA TYR A 407 6.16 -4.35 2.10
C TYR A 407 5.48 -3.36 1.15
N LEU A 408 6.00 -3.20 -0.07
CA LEU A 408 5.39 -2.34 -1.09
C LEU A 408 3.96 -2.79 -1.41
N LYS A 409 3.74 -4.10 -1.48
CA LYS A 409 2.40 -4.67 -1.67
C LYS A 409 1.46 -4.22 -0.54
N HIS A 410 1.85 -4.40 0.73
CA HIS A 410 0.98 -4.10 1.87
C HIS A 410 0.75 -2.60 2.11
N GLU A 411 1.79 -1.75 1.98
CA GLU A 411 1.70 -0.31 2.27
C GLU A 411 1.13 0.53 1.11
N PHE A 412 1.27 0.07 -0.13
CA PHE A 412 0.94 0.87 -1.31
C PHE A 412 -0.08 0.21 -2.23
N PHE A 413 0.06 -1.09 -2.51
CA PHE A 413 -0.75 -1.74 -3.56
C PHE A 413 -2.02 -2.41 -3.05
N THR A 414 -2.08 -2.85 -1.81
CA THR A 414 -3.24 -3.56 -1.24
C THR A 414 -3.73 -2.92 0.06
N ILE A 415 -3.45 -1.64 0.27
CA ILE A 415 -3.79 -0.93 1.49
C ILE A 415 -5.30 -0.71 1.62
N ARG A 416 -5.87 -1.10 2.76
CA ARG A 416 -7.32 -1.03 2.98
C ARG A 416 -7.80 0.42 3.10
N HIS A 417 -9.02 0.69 2.62
CA HIS A 417 -9.71 1.97 2.76
C HIS A 417 -8.90 3.22 2.35
N ASN A 418 -7.96 3.09 1.40
CA ASN A 418 -7.10 4.18 0.94
C ASN A 418 -6.32 4.87 2.06
N ARG A 419 -5.96 4.14 3.14
CA ARG A 419 -5.18 4.64 4.28
C ARG A 419 -3.69 4.66 3.97
N SER A 420 -3.31 5.38 2.91
CA SER A 420 -1.92 5.59 2.51
C SER A 420 -1.73 7.03 2.06
N PHE A 421 -0.51 7.55 2.17
CA PHE A 421 -0.17 8.91 1.76
C PHE A 421 -0.24 9.13 0.24
N VAL A 422 -0.21 8.04 -0.54
CA VAL A 422 -0.48 8.06 -1.99
C VAL A 422 -1.96 7.80 -2.34
N GLY A 423 -2.82 7.70 -1.32
CA GLY A 423 -4.25 7.45 -1.46
C GLY A 423 -4.57 6.08 -2.07
N GLY A 424 -5.69 6.01 -2.78
CA GLY A 424 -6.16 4.79 -3.46
C GLY A 424 -5.68 4.63 -4.90
N HIS A 425 -4.83 5.53 -5.41
CA HIS A 425 -4.41 5.45 -6.82
C HIS A 425 -3.58 4.21 -7.12
N PHE A 426 -2.83 3.71 -6.13
CA PHE A 426 -2.06 2.47 -6.26
C PHE A 426 -2.72 1.29 -5.55
N SER A 427 -3.68 1.55 -4.68
CA SER A 427 -4.32 0.53 -3.86
C SER A 427 -5.47 -0.14 -4.60
N ASN A 428 -5.21 -1.29 -5.20
CA ASN A 428 -6.25 -2.18 -5.70
C ASN A 428 -5.77 -3.63 -5.61
N LYS A 429 -6.71 -4.56 -5.33
CA LYS A 429 -6.42 -6.01 -5.31
C LYS A 429 -5.79 -6.50 -6.61
N THR A 430 -6.14 -5.86 -7.73
CA THR A 430 -5.56 -6.08 -9.06
C THR A 430 -4.80 -4.80 -9.47
N PRO A 431 -3.60 -4.88 -10.06
CA PRO A 431 -2.79 -3.70 -10.40
C PRO A 431 -3.35 -2.93 -11.60
N SER A 432 -4.54 -2.35 -11.45
CA SER A 432 -5.26 -1.65 -12.52
C SER A 432 -4.59 -0.35 -12.98
N PHE A 433 -3.52 0.10 -12.32
CA PHE A 433 -2.66 1.16 -12.85
C PHE A 433 -1.97 0.74 -14.16
N LEU A 434 -1.76 -0.56 -14.37
CA LEU A 434 -1.28 -1.10 -15.63
C LEU A 434 -2.27 -0.89 -16.79
N LEU A 435 -3.53 -0.60 -16.50
CA LEU A 435 -4.54 -0.29 -17.51
C LEU A 435 -4.51 1.18 -17.95
N VAL A 436 -3.79 2.07 -17.25
CA VAL A 436 -3.76 3.51 -17.59
C VAL A 436 -3.20 3.76 -19.00
N PRO A 437 -2.07 3.16 -19.42
CA PRO A 437 -1.59 3.32 -20.80
C PRO A 437 -2.62 2.84 -21.83
N LEU A 438 -3.26 1.69 -21.59
CA LEU A 438 -4.31 1.15 -22.46
C LEU A 438 -5.53 2.08 -22.53
N ARG A 439 -5.93 2.68 -21.39
CA ARG A 439 -7.04 3.64 -21.29
C ARG A 439 -6.77 4.90 -22.12
N ILE A 440 -5.59 5.47 -21.96
CA ILE A 440 -5.16 6.67 -22.70
C ILE A 440 -5.05 6.35 -24.18
N TRP A 441 -4.48 5.20 -24.54
CA TRP A 441 -4.32 4.78 -25.93
C TRP A 441 -5.67 4.55 -26.63
N LEU A 442 -6.58 3.78 -26.02
CA LEU A 442 -7.92 3.59 -26.58
C LEU A 442 -8.66 4.91 -26.73
N GLY A 443 -8.53 5.81 -25.74
CA GLY A 443 -9.11 7.14 -25.81
C GLY A 443 -8.53 7.98 -26.95
N ALA A 444 -7.21 7.96 -27.14
CA ALA A 444 -6.54 8.67 -28.22
C ALA A 444 -6.99 8.18 -29.61
N VAL A 445 -7.17 6.87 -29.78
CA VAL A 445 -7.67 6.27 -31.03
C VAL A 445 -9.10 6.74 -31.32
N TRP A 446 -9.99 6.76 -30.33
CA TRP A 446 -11.35 7.28 -30.51
C TRP A 446 -11.37 8.78 -30.87
N VAL A 447 -10.53 9.60 -30.22
CA VAL A 447 -10.39 11.03 -30.60
C VAL A 447 -9.88 11.16 -32.04
N PHE A 448 -8.87 10.36 -32.41
CA PHE A 448 -8.30 10.36 -33.74
C PHE A 448 -9.36 10.01 -34.80
N GLU A 449 -10.11 8.93 -34.60
CA GLU A 449 -11.20 8.51 -35.49
C GLU A 449 -12.26 9.60 -35.68
N GLY A 450 -12.67 10.25 -34.59
CA GLY A 450 -13.62 11.36 -34.65
C GLY A 450 -13.07 12.57 -35.41
N ILE A 451 -11.80 12.93 -35.19
CA ILE A 451 -11.14 14.05 -35.90
C ILE A 451 -11.01 13.73 -37.39
N MET A 452 -10.62 12.51 -37.76
CA MET A 452 -10.49 12.13 -39.17
C MET A 452 -11.82 12.22 -39.91
N LYS A 453 -12.93 11.83 -39.27
CA LYS A 453 -14.27 12.02 -39.83
C LYS A 453 -14.64 13.50 -40.03
N ILE A 454 -14.21 14.39 -39.12
CA ILE A 454 -14.37 15.84 -39.30
C ILE A 454 -13.59 16.33 -40.53
N VAL A 455 -12.33 15.91 -40.65
CA VAL A 455 -11.46 16.24 -41.80
C VAL A 455 -12.09 15.76 -43.12
N ASP A 456 -12.67 14.56 -43.11
CA ASP A 456 -13.37 13.96 -44.25
C ASP A 456 -14.77 14.55 -44.52
N SER A 457 -15.12 15.66 -43.85
CA SER A 457 -16.36 16.41 -44.02
C SER A 457 -17.64 15.62 -43.68
N TRP A 458 -17.58 14.71 -42.70
CA TRP A 458 -18.74 13.96 -42.21
C TRP A 458 -19.81 14.83 -41.52
N LEU A 459 -19.47 16.06 -41.12
CA LEU A 459 -20.41 16.98 -40.45
C LEU A 459 -21.29 17.77 -41.42
N THR A 460 -20.95 17.80 -42.70
CA THR A 460 -21.60 18.66 -43.69
C THR A 460 -22.19 17.88 -44.87
N THR A 461 -21.72 16.67 -45.13
CA THR A 461 -22.14 15.86 -46.29
C THR A 461 -22.62 14.46 -45.87
N PRO A 462 -23.81 13.99 -46.32
CA PRO A 462 -24.24 12.61 -46.13
C PRO A 462 -23.28 11.65 -46.85
N LYS A 463 -22.65 10.74 -46.10
CA LYS A 463 -21.60 9.82 -46.57
C LYS A 463 -21.92 8.35 -46.28
N LEU A 464 -22.94 8.07 -45.45
CA LEU A 464 -23.26 6.71 -45.00
C LEU A 464 -23.62 5.75 -46.14
N THR A 465 -24.31 6.22 -47.18
CA THR A 465 -24.65 5.39 -48.35
C THR A 465 -23.40 4.85 -49.05
N GLY A 466 -22.41 5.71 -49.31
CA GLY A 466 -21.14 5.29 -49.93
C GLY A 466 -20.29 4.44 -48.98
N PHE A 467 -20.30 4.79 -47.69
CA PHE A 467 -19.53 4.10 -46.65
C PHE A 467 -19.97 2.65 -46.42
N PHE A 468 -21.27 2.41 -46.23
CA PHE A 468 -21.82 1.06 -46.07
C PHE A 468 -21.85 0.29 -47.38
N GLY A 469 -22.23 0.95 -48.48
CA GLY A 469 -22.30 0.32 -49.81
C GLY A 469 -20.95 -0.20 -50.30
N GLY A 470 -19.88 0.59 -50.16
CA GLY A 470 -18.53 0.17 -50.55
C GLY A 470 -18.02 -1.02 -49.75
N THR A 471 -18.37 -1.09 -48.46
CA THR A 471 -17.95 -2.18 -47.59
C THR A 471 -18.72 -3.48 -47.87
N ASN A 472 -20.03 -3.39 -48.07
CA ASN A 472 -20.85 -4.55 -48.45
C ASN A 472 -20.39 -5.12 -49.79
N ALA A 473 -20.15 -4.27 -50.79
CA ALA A 473 -19.61 -4.68 -52.08
C ALA A 473 -18.24 -5.39 -51.97
N TRP A 474 -17.37 -4.93 -51.04
CA TRP A 474 -16.10 -5.59 -50.78
C TRP A 474 -16.28 -7.00 -50.20
N TYR A 475 -17.12 -7.17 -49.17
CA TYR A 475 -17.42 -8.50 -48.62
C TYR A 475 -18.06 -9.41 -49.67
N ASP A 476 -19.01 -8.91 -50.45
CA ASP A 476 -19.70 -9.66 -51.50
C ASP A 476 -18.74 -10.11 -52.60
N SER A 477 -17.76 -9.28 -52.97
CA SER A 477 -16.73 -9.65 -53.95
C SER A 477 -15.88 -10.84 -53.50
N ILE A 478 -15.65 -11.00 -52.19
CA ILE A 478 -14.87 -12.10 -51.62
C ILE A 478 -15.75 -13.33 -51.39
N LEU A 479 -16.99 -13.14 -50.93
CA LEU A 479 -17.94 -14.21 -50.62
C LEU A 479 -18.45 -14.93 -51.86
N ASN A 480 -18.70 -14.20 -52.94
CA ASN A 480 -19.23 -14.78 -54.18
C ASN A 480 -18.15 -15.38 -55.07
N GLY A 481 -16.87 -15.12 -54.79
CA GLY A 481 -15.74 -15.48 -55.65
C GLY A 481 -15.80 -14.75 -57.00
N LEU A 482 -14.67 -14.38 -57.57
CA LEU A 482 -14.62 -13.91 -58.96
C LEU A 482 -14.95 -15.07 -59.91
N THR A 483 -16.22 -15.38 -60.12
CA THR A 483 -16.66 -16.13 -61.31
C THR A 483 -16.85 -15.17 -62.47
N ASN A 484 -15.75 -14.71 -63.08
CA ASN A 484 -15.76 -14.18 -64.43
C ASN A 484 -15.09 -15.19 -65.37
N THR A 485 -15.85 -16.19 -65.79
CA THR A 485 -15.66 -16.83 -67.10
C THR A 485 -16.79 -16.34 -68.00
N GLY A 486 -16.52 -15.38 -68.88
CA GLY A 486 -17.47 -14.95 -69.92
C GLY A 486 -17.41 -13.45 -70.24
N ASP A 487 -17.08 -13.15 -71.48
CA ASP A 487 -16.90 -11.83 -72.09
C ASP A 487 -17.96 -10.77 -71.71
N GLY A 488 -17.48 -9.57 -71.36
CA GLY A 488 -18.34 -8.44 -71.05
C GLY A 488 -17.55 -7.20 -70.62
N ALA A 489 -16.54 -6.80 -71.38
CA ALA A 489 -15.95 -5.48 -71.24
C ALA A 489 -16.99 -4.42 -71.66
N SER A 490 -17.52 -3.65 -70.71
CA SER A 490 -17.75 -2.20 -70.83
C SER A 490 -18.59 -1.66 -69.66
N THR A 491 -18.19 -0.48 -69.18
CA THR A 491 -18.89 0.42 -68.24
C THR A 491 -18.67 0.20 -66.74
N ALA A 492 -17.44 0.44 -66.27
CA ALA A 492 -17.22 1.01 -64.95
C ALA A 492 -16.32 2.25 -65.08
N THR A 493 -16.95 3.41 -64.92
CA THR A 493 -16.37 4.76 -64.93
C THR A 493 -15.26 4.88 -63.85
N PRO A 494 -14.18 5.66 -64.08
CA PRO A 494 -13.03 5.77 -63.16
C PRO A 494 -13.32 6.63 -61.91
N ALA A 495 -14.36 6.29 -61.14
CA ALA A 495 -14.76 7.00 -59.92
C ALA A 495 -14.75 6.12 -58.65
N VAL A 496 -14.26 4.89 -58.74
CA VAL A 496 -14.26 3.92 -57.62
C VAL A 496 -12.85 3.72 -56.99
N ALA A 497 -11.83 4.40 -57.52
CA ALA A 497 -10.48 4.35 -56.96
C ALA A 497 -10.23 5.37 -55.82
N ASP A 498 -11.02 6.44 -55.73
CA ASP A 498 -10.72 7.59 -54.85
C ASP A 498 -11.34 7.52 -53.44
N THR A 499 -12.14 6.50 -53.11
CA THR A 499 -12.69 6.37 -51.74
C THR A 499 -11.88 5.42 -50.85
N ILE A 500 -10.83 4.78 -51.38
CA ILE A 500 -9.94 3.88 -50.61
C ILE A 500 -8.55 4.51 -50.38
N SER A 501 -8.29 5.73 -50.87
CA SER A 501 -6.97 6.38 -50.80
C SER A 501 -6.91 7.64 -49.91
N SER A 502 -7.58 7.65 -48.75
CA SER A 502 -7.25 8.63 -47.68
C SER A 502 -6.50 8.03 -46.48
N ALA A 503 -6.04 6.78 -46.58
CA ALA A 503 -5.01 6.24 -45.70
C ALA A 503 -4.00 5.40 -46.48
N THR A 504 -2.73 5.81 -46.40
CA THR A 504 -1.51 5.19 -46.97
C THR A 504 -1.27 5.40 -48.47
N GLY A 505 -0.33 6.30 -48.78
CA GLY A 505 0.19 6.45 -50.12
C GLY A 505 1.19 5.34 -50.46
N VAL A 506 0.86 4.50 -51.45
CA VAL A 506 1.79 3.72 -52.27
C VAL A 506 1.15 3.53 -53.66
N VAL A 507 1.94 3.81 -54.70
CA VAL A 507 1.58 3.68 -56.12
C VAL A 507 1.69 2.21 -56.58
N GLU A 508 0.71 1.81 -57.40
CA GLU A 508 0.55 0.63 -58.27
C GLU A 508 1.54 -0.54 -58.20
N GLU A 509 1.01 -1.72 -57.83
CA GLU A 509 1.39 -2.99 -58.46
C GLU A 509 0.14 -3.91 -58.50
N THR A 510 -0.31 -4.25 -59.71
CA THR A 510 -1.50 -5.08 -59.97
C THR A 510 -1.20 -6.53 -59.59
N VAL A 511 -1.49 -6.92 -58.34
CA VAL A 511 -1.44 -8.31 -57.87
C VAL A 511 -2.85 -8.87 -57.78
N GLU A 512 -3.07 -10.03 -58.39
CA GLU A 512 -4.32 -10.82 -58.32
C GLU A 512 -4.89 -10.87 -56.89
N LYS A 513 -6.00 -10.16 -56.67
CA LYS A 513 -6.77 -10.22 -55.41
C LYS A 513 -7.68 -11.45 -55.43
N ILE A 514 -7.15 -12.61 -55.05
CA ILE A 514 -8.01 -13.71 -54.61
C ILE A 514 -8.19 -13.55 -53.10
N GLY A 515 -9.30 -12.93 -52.70
CA GLY A 515 -9.72 -12.91 -51.30
C GLY A 515 -10.12 -14.31 -50.84
N GLN A 516 -9.94 -14.62 -49.56
CA GLN A 516 -10.22 -15.94 -48.99
C GLN A 516 -11.28 -15.85 -47.91
N VAL A 517 -12.27 -16.75 -47.96
CA VAL A 517 -13.30 -16.91 -46.92
C VAL A 517 -12.87 -17.99 -45.93
N PHE A 518 -12.89 -17.67 -44.64
CA PHE A 518 -12.59 -18.61 -43.56
C PHE A 518 -13.84 -19.07 -42.83
N ILE A 519 -14.75 -18.13 -42.53
CA ILE A 519 -16.03 -18.41 -41.88
C ILE A 519 -17.11 -17.67 -42.65
N ASN A 520 -18.16 -18.39 -43.00
CA ASN A 520 -19.38 -17.86 -43.58
C ASN A 520 -20.53 -18.76 -43.10
N PHE A 521 -20.97 -18.53 -41.86
CA PHE A 521 -21.95 -19.39 -41.20
C PHE A 521 -23.19 -18.59 -40.84
N ASP A 522 -24.35 -19.07 -41.27
CA ASP A 522 -25.66 -18.48 -40.98
C ASP A 522 -26.35 -19.24 -39.83
N PHE A 523 -26.67 -18.52 -38.76
CA PHE A 523 -27.39 -19.05 -37.61
C PHE A 523 -28.90 -18.93 -37.83
N PHE A 524 -29.46 -19.84 -38.63
CA PHE A 524 -30.90 -19.98 -38.85
C PHE A 524 -31.58 -18.69 -39.35
N GLY A 525 -30.89 -17.84 -40.10
CA GLY A 525 -31.40 -16.57 -40.60
C GLY A 525 -31.51 -15.46 -39.55
N LEU A 526 -31.02 -15.68 -38.32
CA LEU A 526 -31.02 -14.67 -37.27
C LEU A 526 -29.82 -13.73 -37.37
N PHE A 527 -28.65 -14.26 -37.70
CA PHE A 527 -27.43 -13.52 -37.97
C PHE A 527 -26.39 -14.42 -38.65
N LYS A 528 -25.47 -13.82 -39.38
CA LYS A 528 -24.43 -14.50 -40.15
C LYS A 528 -23.05 -14.04 -39.72
N VAL A 529 -22.17 -14.98 -39.39
CA VAL A 529 -20.79 -14.71 -38.98
C VAL A 529 -19.88 -14.85 -40.19
N ILE A 530 -19.20 -13.76 -40.54
CA ILE A 530 -18.36 -13.65 -41.73
C ILE A 530 -16.93 -13.31 -41.29
N PHE A 531 -15.97 -14.14 -41.69
CA PHE A 531 -14.54 -13.92 -41.48
C PHE A 531 -13.79 -14.15 -42.78
N VAL A 532 -13.16 -13.10 -43.31
CA VAL A 532 -12.54 -13.08 -44.64
C VAL A 532 -11.14 -12.44 -44.59
N SER A 533 -10.32 -12.76 -45.58
CA SER A 533 -9.07 -12.05 -45.87
C SER A 533 -9.13 -11.42 -47.25
N GLY A 534 -8.70 -10.16 -47.36
CA GLY A 534 -8.60 -9.43 -48.64
C GLY A 534 -7.49 -9.93 -49.57
N LYS A 535 -6.62 -10.82 -49.09
CA LYS A 535 -5.52 -11.45 -49.84
C LYS A 535 -5.46 -12.96 -49.57
N GLU A 536 -4.68 -13.66 -50.38
CA GLU A 536 -4.30 -15.05 -50.14
C GLU A 536 -3.54 -15.18 -48.80
N LEU A 537 -3.87 -16.21 -48.01
CA LEU A 537 -3.35 -16.42 -46.66
C LEU A 537 -1.83 -16.31 -46.54
N ALA A 538 -1.08 -16.80 -47.54
CA ALA A 538 0.39 -16.76 -47.55
C ALA A 538 0.97 -15.33 -47.64
N LYS A 539 0.19 -14.36 -48.11
CA LYS A 539 0.57 -12.96 -48.28
C LYS A 539 -0.20 -12.00 -47.34
N SER A 540 -1.16 -12.52 -46.58
CA SER A 540 -2.00 -11.72 -45.68
C SER A 540 -1.26 -11.26 -44.43
N LYS A 541 -1.43 -10.00 -44.09
CA LYS A 541 -1.11 -9.43 -42.77
C LYS A 541 -2.37 -9.38 -41.91
N LEU A 542 -2.22 -9.12 -40.61
CA LEU A 542 -3.36 -9.00 -39.68
C LEU A 542 -4.39 -7.93 -40.11
N GLU A 543 -3.93 -6.89 -40.82
CA GLU A 543 -4.76 -5.82 -41.38
C GLU A 543 -5.65 -6.30 -42.54
N ASP A 544 -5.27 -7.36 -43.23
CA ASP A 544 -6.02 -7.90 -44.38
C ASP A 544 -7.21 -8.78 -43.93
N PHE A 545 -7.28 -9.16 -42.65
CA PHE A 545 -8.38 -9.94 -42.10
C PHE A 545 -9.49 -9.06 -41.56
N ALA A 546 -10.73 -9.38 -41.93
CA ALA A 546 -11.91 -8.66 -41.49
C ALA A 546 -12.99 -9.60 -40.95
N PHE A 547 -13.63 -9.17 -39.87
CA PHE A 547 -14.70 -9.88 -39.18
C PHE A 547 -15.99 -9.05 -39.21
N LYS A 548 -17.09 -9.65 -39.65
CA LYS A 548 -18.42 -9.03 -39.70
C LYS A 548 -19.47 -9.95 -39.09
N LEU A 549 -20.40 -9.35 -38.33
CA LEU A 549 -21.59 -10.01 -37.81
C LEU A 549 -22.82 -9.46 -38.54
N ASP A 550 -23.21 -10.10 -39.62
CA ASP A 550 -24.30 -9.64 -40.45
C ASP A 550 -25.66 -9.97 -39.82
N ILE A 551 -26.39 -8.94 -39.35
CA ILE A 551 -27.67 -9.08 -38.65
C ILE A 551 -28.79 -8.50 -39.53
N PRO A 552 -29.72 -9.32 -40.06
CA PRO A 552 -30.79 -8.85 -40.95
C PRO A 552 -31.63 -7.69 -40.38
N LEU A 553 -31.92 -7.72 -39.08
CA LEU A 553 -32.64 -6.63 -38.41
C LEU A 553 -31.87 -5.30 -38.44
N MET A 554 -30.55 -5.35 -38.28
CA MET A 554 -29.69 -4.16 -38.33
C MET A 554 -29.63 -3.62 -39.77
N ASN A 555 -29.48 -4.50 -40.75
CA ASN A 555 -29.47 -4.11 -42.17
C ASN A 555 -30.78 -3.44 -42.56
N TRP A 556 -31.93 -4.04 -42.22
CA TRP A 556 -33.24 -3.43 -42.43
C TRP A 556 -33.33 -2.03 -41.82
N PHE A 557 -32.87 -1.86 -40.59
CA PHE A 557 -32.89 -0.55 -39.93
C PHE A 557 -31.99 0.48 -40.66
N VAL A 558 -30.80 0.08 -41.09
CA VAL A 558 -29.90 0.96 -41.85
C VAL A 558 -30.51 1.32 -43.21
N ASP A 559 -30.97 0.33 -43.97
CA ASP A 559 -31.40 0.47 -45.36
C ASP A 559 -32.77 1.15 -45.50
N GLU A 560 -33.71 0.89 -44.60
CA GLU A 560 -35.09 1.40 -44.69
C GLU A 560 -35.34 2.64 -43.81
N VAL A 561 -34.57 2.83 -42.73
CA VAL A 561 -34.78 3.96 -41.81
C VAL A 561 -33.73 5.04 -42.02
N ILE A 562 -32.44 4.69 -42.00
CA ILE A 562 -31.35 5.67 -42.00
C ILE A 562 -31.02 6.17 -43.42
N LEU A 563 -30.70 5.26 -44.33
CA LEU A 563 -30.22 5.60 -45.67
C LEU A 563 -31.24 6.35 -46.57
N PRO A 564 -32.56 6.17 -46.45
CA PRO A 564 -33.50 6.90 -47.30
C PRO A 564 -33.65 8.38 -46.93
N ASN A 565 -33.20 8.80 -45.74
CA ASN A 565 -33.40 10.16 -45.23
C ASN A 565 -32.07 10.88 -44.96
N ASN A 566 -31.71 11.82 -45.85
CA ASN A 566 -30.47 12.60 -45.76
C ASN A 566 -30.31 13.36 -44.43
N SER A 567 -31.40 13.86 -43.83
CA SER A 567 -31.34 14.54 -42.53
C SER A 567 -31.03 13.57 -41.40
N LEU A 568 -31.58 12.35 -41.46
CA LEU A 568 -31.29 11.31 -40.48
C LEU A 568 -29.89 10.73 -40.64
N GLN A 569 -29.40 10.57 -41.88
CA GLN A 569 -28.00 10.21 -42.14
C GLN A 569 -27.05 11.22 -41.50
N LEU A 570 -27.27 12.51 -41.73
CA LEU A 570 -26.43 13.58 -41.19
C LEU A 570 -26.50 13.61 -39.64
N ALA A 571 -27.68 13.43 -39.06
CA ALA A 571 -27.84 13.37 -37.60
C ALA A 571 -27.08 12.19 -36.98
N MET A 572 -27.14 11.00 -37.59
CA MET A 572 -26.39 9.82 -37.15
C MET A 572 -24.87 10.01 -37.29
N GLN A 573 -24.40 10.60 -38.40
CA GLN A 573 -22.98 10.92 -38.59
C GLN A 573 -22.46 11.89 -37.52
N ILE A 574 -23.20 12.98 -37.26
CA ILE A 574 -22.84 13.94 -36.22
C ILE A 574 -22.79 13.25 -34.86
N PHE A 575 -23.79 12.41 -34.55
CA PHE A 575 -23.82 11.64 -33.31
C PHE A 575 -22.59 10.74 -33.16
N ILE A 576 -22.23 9.98 -34.19
CA ILE A 576 -21.04 9.10 -34.18
C ILE A 576 -19.79 9.93 -33.90
N VAL A 577 -19.55 11.00 -34.66
CA VAL A 577 -18.35 11.84 -34.48
C VAL A 577 -18.26 12.42 -33.08
N VAL A 578 -19.37 12.97 -32.56
CA VAL A 578 -19.43 13.53 -31.21
C VAL A 578 -19.22 12.43 -30.17
N ALA A 579 -19.83 11.26 -30.35
CA ALA A 579 -19.67 10.12 -29.47
C ALA A 579 -18.21 9.65 -29.38
N GLU A 580 -17.54 9.49 -30.52
CA GLU A 580 -16.13 9.09 -30.61
C GLU A 580 -15.22 10.06 -29.85
N ILE A 581 -15.39 11.36 -30.07
CA ILE A 581 -14.59 12.40 -29.39
C ILE A 581 -14.89 12.39 -27.88
N LEU A 582 -16.16 12.33 -27.47
CA LEU A 582 -16.53 12.36 -26.05
C LEU A 582 -16.06 11.12 -25.30
N ILE A 583 -16.20 9.93 -25.90
CA ILE A 583 -15.62 8.68 -25.37
C ILE A 583 -14.11 8.87 -25.23
N GLY A 584 -13.45 9.32 -26.30
CA GLY A 584 -12.00 9.47 -26.33
C GLY A 584 -11.46 10.37 -25.22
N LEU A 585 -12.02 11.58 -25.10
CA LEU A 585 -11.65 12.54 -24.05
C LEU A 585 -11.97 12.03 -22.64
N SER A 586 -13.12 11.35 -22.48
CA SER A 586 -13.52 10.72 -21.22
C SER A 586 -12.53 9.64 -20.77
N LEU A 587 -12.08 8.77 -21.68
CA LEU A 587 -11.10 7.74 -21.38
C LEU A 587 -9.72 8.33 -21.06
N ILE A 588 -9.27 9.33 -21.81
CA ILE A 588 -7.98 10.01 -21.54
C ILE A 588 -8.01 10.63 -20.14
N GLY A 589 -9.04 11.43 -19.83
CA GLY A 589 -9.21 12.08 -18.52
C GLY A 589 -9.58 11.11 -17.38
N GLY A 590 -9.97 9.88 -17.70
CA GLY A 590 -10.49 8.91 -16.74
C GLY A 590 -11.74 9.41 -16.02
N LEU A 591 -12.63 10.11 -16.72
CA LEU A 591 -13.89 10.66 -16.20
C LEU A 591 -15.06 9.91 -16.83
N PHE A 592 -15.92 9.27 -16.05
CA PHE A 592 -16.99 8.40 -16.54
C PHE A 592 -16.45 7.24 -17.38
N THR A 593 -15.37 6.63 -16.94
CA THR A 593 -14.64 5.62 -17.74
C THR A 593 -15.47 4.37 -17.99
N THR A 594 -16.23 3.89 -17.00
CA THR A 594 -17.12 2.72 -17.15
C THR A 594 -18.24 2.93 -18.18
N PRO A 595 -19.06 4.00 -18.11
CA PRO A 595 -20.07 4.22 -19.14
C PRO A 595 -19.45 4.53 -20.51
N SER A 596 -18.30 5.21 -20.59
CA SER A 596 -17.64 5.47 -21.88
C SER A 596 -17.05 4.22 -22.54
N THR A 597 -16.50 3.30 -21.75
CA THR A 597 -16.04 2.00 -22.27
C THR A 597 -17.22 1.10 -22.66
N ALA A 598 -18.32 1.10 -21.90
CA ALA A 598 -19.54 0.41 -22.29
C ALA A 598 -20.09 0.96 -23.61
N PHE A 599 -20.10 2.29 -23.77
CA PHE A 599 -20.56 2.93 -24.99
C PHE A 599 -19.59 2.72 -26.18
N SER A 600 -18.28 2.66 -25.93
CA SER A 600 -17.28 2.20 -26.91
C SER A 600 -17.58 0.80 -27.44
N LEU A 601 -18.00 -0.13 -26.58
CA LEU A 601 -18.40 -1.49 -27.01
C LEU A 601 -19.66 -1.47 -27.86
N VAL A 602 -20.63 -0.60 -27.54
CA VAL A 602 -21.84 -0.43 -28.35
C VAL A 602 -21.49 0.09 -29.75
N LEU A 603 -20.62 1.11 -29.86
CA LEU A 603 -20.17 1.61 -31.16
C LEU A 603 -19.39 0.56 -31.95
N GLN A 604 -18.49 -0.18 -31.31
CA GLN A 604 -17.75 -1.25 -31.96
C GLN A 604 -18.67 -2.37 -32.43
N PHE A 605 -19.67 -2.74 -31.62
CA PHE A 605 -20.68 -3.72 -32.02
C PHE A 605 -21.47 -3.24 -33.24
N MET A 606 -21.85 -1.96 -33.27
CA MET A 606 -22.49 -1.34 -34.44
C MET A 606 -21.59 -1.43 -35.68
N PHE A 607 -20.29 -1.15 -35.57
CA PHE A 607 -19.35 -1.29 -36.68
C PHE A 607 -19.13 -2.73 -37.11
N VAL A 608 -19.02 -3.68 -36.17
CA VAL A 608 -18.96 -5.12 -36.47
C VAL A 608 -20.18 -5.56 -37.28
N CYS A 609 -21.36 -5.02 -36.98
CA CYS A 609 -22.59 -5.39 -37.68
C CYS A 609 -22.75 -4.73 -39.06
N THR A 610 -22.24 -3.51 -39.22
CA THR A 610 -22.43 -2.72 -40.45
C THR A 610 -21.25 -2.90 -41.42
N THR A 611 -20.08 -2.36 -41.07
CA THR A 611 -18.87 -2.41 -41.90
C THR A 611 -17.98 -3.62 -41.63
N GLY A 612 -18.22 -4.36 -40.55
CA GLY A 612 -17.21 -5.25 -39.98
C GLY A 612 -16.02 -4.47 -39.41
N LEU A 613 -15.12 -5.21 -38.75
CA LEU A 613 -13.88 -4.68 -38.19
C LEU A 613 -12.68 -5.46 -38.72
N TYR A 614 -11.60 -4.75 -39.00
CA TYR A 614 -10.34 -5.36 -39.37
C TYR A 614 -9.56 -5.77 -38.13
N LEU A 615 -8.96 -6.97 -38.16
CA LEU A 615 -8.24 -7.52 -37.02
C LEU A 615 -7.03 -6.67 -36.63
N GLY A 616 -6.32 -6.10 -37.60
CA GLY A 616 -5.12 -5.30 -37.38
C GLY A 616 -5.36 -3.89 -36.84
N THR A 617 -6.47 -3.25 -37.20
CA THR A 617 -6.66 -1.80 -36.95
C THR A 617 -7.64 -1.51 -35.82
N THR A 618 -8.76 -2.22 -35.72
CA THR A 618 -9.88 -1.83 -34.82
C THR A 618 -10.38 -2.96 -33.92
N PHE A 619 -10.15 -4.23 -34.27
CA PHE A 619 -10.68 -5.36 -33.48
C PHE A 619 -10.10 -5.44 -32.05
N TRP A 620 -8.83 -5.07 -31.87
CA TRP A 620 -8.19 -5.02 -30.54
C TRP A 620 -8.91 -4.05 -29.58
N MET A 621 -9.60 -3.03 -30.10
CA MET A 621 -10.29 -2.04 -29.30
C MET A 621 -11.45 -2.64 -28.49
N ILE A 622 -12.04 -3.76 -28.95
CA ILE A 622 -13.08 -4.51 -28.21
C ILE A 622 -12.49 -5.08 -26.92
N PHE A 623 -11.37 -5.81 -27.04
CA PHE A 623 -10.70 -6.38 -25.87
C PHE A 623 -10.18 -5.29 -24.93
N ALA A 624 -9.70 -4.18 -25.48
CA ALA A 624 -9.30 -3.02 -24.67
C ALA A 624 -10.49 -2.43 -23.90
N ALA A 625 -11.64 -2.24 -24.55
CA ALA A 625 -12.84 -1.70 -23.91
C ALA A 625 -13.39 -2.66 -22.83
N ILE A 626 -13.37 -3.97 -23.07
CA ILE A 626 -13.73 -4.99 -22.06
C ILE A 626 -12.79 -4.90 -20.85
N ALA A 627 -11.47 -4.84 -21.08
CA ALA A 627 -10.49 -4.75 -20.00
C ALA A 627 -10.64 -3.46 -19.17
N LEU A 628 -11.11 -2.37 -19.79
CA LEU A 628 -11.25 -1.07 -19.16
C LEU A 628 -12.62 -0.84 -18.49
N LEU A 629 -13.59 -1.76 -18.66
CA LEU A 629 -14.97 -1.61 -18.20
C LEU A 629 -15.08 -1.31 -16.69
N ILE A 630 -14.24 -1.95 -15.88
CA ILE A 630 -14.34 -1.90 -14.41
C ILE A 630 -13.08 -1.29 -13.80
N GLY A 631 -13.25 -0.15 -13.13
CA GLY A 631 -12.26 0.40 -12.19
C GLY A 631 -11.05 1.13 -12.80
N SER A 632 -10.87 1.11 -14.12
CA SER A 632 -9.75 1.76 -14.82
C SER A 632 -9.72 3.29 -14.68
N GLY A 633 -10.88 3.93 -14.46
CA GLY A 633 -10.97 5.37 -14.24
C GLY A 633 -10.50 5.86 -12.87
N ARG A 634 -10.56 4.99 -11.84
CA ARG A 634 -10.24 5.38 -10.45
C ARG A 634 -8.74 5.57 -10.22
N ILE A 635 -7.91 5.18 -11.18
CA ILE A 635 -6.47 5.22 -11.08
C ILE A 635 -5.95 6.27 -12.05
N TRP A 636 -5.29 7.30 -11.51
CA TRP A 636 -4.78 8.43 -12.30
C TRP A 636 -5.86 8.98 -13.26
N GLY A 637 -7.09 9.09 -12.77
CA GLY A 637 -8.26 9.54 -13.53
C GLY A 637 -9.24 10.27 -12.61
N LEU A 638 -10.08 11.11 -13.21
CA LEU A 638 -11.03 11.97 -12.49
C LEU A 638 -12.11 11.19 -11.73
N ASP A 639 -12.42 9.96 -12.14
CA ASP A 639 -13.37 9.08 -11.45
C ASP A 639 -12.98 8.82 -9.99
N TYR A 640 -11.70 8.92 -9.64
CA TYR A 640 -11.24 8.84 -8.26
C TYR A 640 -11.90 9.88 -7.34
N TYR A 641 -12.12 11.09 -7.84
CA TYR A 641 -12.70 12.20 -7.08
C TYR A 641 -14.20 12.34 -7.34
N VAL A 642 -14.61 12.19 -8.60
CA VAL A 642 -15.99 12.43 -9.05
C VAL A 642 -16.92 11.32 -8.57
N TYR A 643 -16.52 10.05 -8.70
CA TYR A 643 -17.41 8.94 -8.38
C TYR A 643 -17.81 8.88 -6.90
N PRO A 644 -16.89 9.02 -5.91
CA PRO A 644 -17.26 9.08 -4.50
C PRO A 644 -18.10 10.32 -4.14
N PHE A 645 -17.87 11.45 -4.81
CA PHE A 645 -18.69 12.65 -4.63
C PHE A 645 -20.13 12.42 -5.14
N LEU A 646 -20.26 11.91 -6.36
CA LEU A 646 -21.56 11.59 -6.96
C LEU A 646 -22.29 10.53 -6.14
N LYS A 647 -21.63 9.45 -5.72
CA LYS A 647 -22.22 8.41 -4.87
C LYS A 647 -22.80 8.98 -3.58
N ARG A 648 -22.08 9.88 -2.90
CA ARG A 648 -22.57 10.55 -1.67
C ARG A 648 -23.80 11.42 -1.91
N ARG A 649 -23.93 12.04 -3.09
CA ARG A 649 -25.12 12.83 -3.47
C ARG A 649 -26.27 11.94 -3.92
N TRP A 650 -25.98 10.92 -4.71
CA TRP A 650 -26.93 9.93 -5.23
C TRP A 650 -27.64 9.18 -4.11
N LYS A 651 -26.89 8.71 -3.09
CA LYS A 651 -27.44 8.07 -1.88
C LYS A 651 -28.37 8.96 -1.06
N LYS A 652 -28.43 10.28 -1.29
CA LYS A 652 -29.36 11.20 -0.59
C LYS A 652 -30.70 11.36 -1.30
N LEU A 653 -30.82 10.96 -2.56
CA LEU A 653 -32.06 11.07 -3.32
C LEU A 653 -33.09 10.06 -2.81
N LYS A 654 -34.32 10.53 -2.54
CA LYS A 654 -35.40 9.69 -2.00
C LYS A 654 -35.73 8.51 -2.92
N LEU A 655 -35.78 8.74 -4.23
CA LEU A 655 -36.06 7.70 -5.22
C LEU A 655 -35.01 6.59 -5.16
N VAL A 656 -33.72 6.96 -5.18
CA VAL A 656 -32.58 6.03 -5.12
C VAL A 656 -32.58 5.20 -3.83
N ARG A 657 -32.86 5.84 -2.68
CA ARG A 657 -32.95 5.13 -1.40
C ARG A 657 -34.06 4.08 -1.39
N LYS A 658 -35.21 4.40 -1.98
CA LYS A 658 -36.36 3.49 -2.06
C LYS A 658 -36.20 2.41 -3.13
N SER A 659 -35.51 2.71 -4.23
CA SER A 659 -35.31 1.77 -5.34
C SER A 659 -34.07 0.91 -5.20
N TYR A 660 -33.25 1.15 -4.17
CA TYR A 660 -31.97 0.46 -3.94
C TYR A 660 -30.99 0.59 -5.11
N LEU A 661 -31.16 1.60 -5.98
CA LEU A 661 -30.29 1.86 -7.13
C LEU A 661 -29.01 2.58 -6.72
N TYR A 662 -28.33 2.15 -5.66
CA TYR A 662 -27.03 2.65 -5.26
C TYR A 662 -26.03 1.49 -5.24
N ASN A 663 -24.90 1.66 -5.93
CA ASN A 663 -23.79 0.70 -5.86
C ASN A 663 -23.01 0.89 -4.56
N ASP A 664 -22.78 -0.20 -3.83
CA ASP A 664 -21.89 -0.23 -2.65
C ASP A 664 -20.40 -0.39 -2.98
#